data_AF-A0A3B8ISJ9-F1
#
_entry.id   AF-A0A3B8ISJ9-F1
#
_cell.length_a   1.000
_cell.length_b   1.000
_cell.length_c   1.000
_cell.angle_alpha   90.00
_cell.angle_beta   90.00
_cell.angle_gamma   90.00
#
_symmetry.space_group_name_H-M   'P 1'
#
loop_
_entity.id
_entity.type
_entity.pdbx_description
1 polymer ?
#
loop_
_entity_poly.entity_id
_entity_poly.type
_entity_poly.pdbx_seq_one_letter_code
_entity_poly.pdbx_strand_id
1 'polypeptide(L)'
;RYVNEFADIAEEDFLGAEVETFSKTSDAVVEVINVSDEVNDGVGVLLMFGHSGAQRTDIDIGFVSNPLFGFSNTERYPLILVNGCNAGDIFQGFETFGEDWITTPDLGASTVIAHSATGFSNELRDWSRLFYQVGFADSTFFGSSIAEVMLEVSDRYLEAEGAVSERELSQAQQMVLQGDPAVKLFGPSQPDVRLATNGASLQPFEGLSVSASADSIQLQLLVENAGITSTDSLWVTVTRVLPGGETVATDTIPYPVPKFLDTLSFTLSNEGLDVAGQNVFTIFLDPGDSLPEFNEANNIATLEVFVPAGTHLNLLPENRSVVADPQVTLLAQANDLLAPARSLIFQLDTIRSFSSGFFQSTTVNSSAVMSWDVTLPDEDSVVYYWRTRFSELDPGEDTTWQEFSFVYVGGGSTGWAQAHPDQFQDNGIEGLTQGVLAGTWQFPTTEVPLEVLTYGDSVAGVDRTDVQVTILGQPYIFPVGDGLDDIRFCRDNSVNAIAFDRQSGFPYLVINDGGFDLLNRNSCGRRPQIINNFLQADITGESRELNRYVEGVAAGDWVLLFTIGTVDPTAWPTDVLDALAEFGVSADSLLSVGTSEAFVFLGQKRTTPTTVWRRVADSVTLDVATSVFGQFTEGNIQSPRIGPATDWGDLFIPAVALTGDDQVQFDLFGVLPNGQDSLLIEDVAVGTTSLSAYNAAQWPNMRLRVHLQDETDFTPPSFREWWVSYTAPPEGILLPAATVETIRVQEGETVAFPFQFVNVSNVDFPGPLQVSYNVTNQASRGQSPSSGEIAALPAGDTAFF
;
A
#
# COMPACT_ATOMS: atom_id res chain seq x y z
N ARG A 1 18.70 2.18 -13.99
CA ARG A 1 19.33 3.54 -13.99
C ARG A 1 18.94 4.38 -15.20
N TYR A 2 19.19 3.97 -16.46
CA TYR A 2 18.75 4.77 -17.62
C TYR A 2 17.24 4.77 -17.80
N VAL A 3 16.60 3.60 -17.66
CA VAL A 3 15.13 3.49 -17.75
C VAL A 3 14.42 4.27 -16.65
N ASN A 4 14.99 4.32 -15.44
CA ASN A 4 14.48 5.16 -14.34
C ASN A 4 14.56 6.66 -14.69
N GLU A 5 15.63 7.13 -15.34
CA GLU A 5 15.70 8.54 -15.80
C GLU A 5 14.59 8.87 -16.82
N PHE A 6 14.16 7.90 -17.62
CA PHE A 6 13.03 8.08 -18.53
C PHE A 6 11.68 8.00 -17.81
N ALA A 7 11.57 7.13 -16.82
CA ALA A 7 10.41 7.04 -15.93
C ALA A 7 10.18 8.37 -15.20
N ASP A 8 11.24 8.93 -14.59
CA ASP A 8 11.19 10.24 -13.91
C ASP A 8 10.65 11.33 -14.84
N ILE A 9 10.97 11.32 -16.14
CA ILE A 9 10.43 12.30 -17.10
C ILE A 9 8.96 12.04 -17.43
N ALA A 10 8.55 10.77 -17.50
CA ALA A 10 7.20 10.36 -17.86
C ALA A 10 6.18 10.53 -16.70
N GLU A 11 6.61 10.37 -15.45
CA GLU A 11 5.79 10.50 -14.23
C GLU A 11 5.61 11.97 -13.79
N GLU A 12 6.42 12.87 -14.35
CA GLU A 12 6.32 14.31 -14.08
C GLU A 12 5.16 14.98 -14.82
N ASP A 13 4.99 16.28 -14.58
CA ASP A 13 3.99 17.09 -15.26
C ASP A 13 4.08 16.93 -16.80
N PHE A 14 2.95 17.18 -17.47
CA PHE A 14 2.58 16.82 -18.84
C PHE A 14 1.99 15.42 -18.97
N LEU A 15 2.82 14.38 -19.01
CA LEU A 15 2.30 13.01 -19.20
C LEU A 15 1.70 12.45 -17.91
N GLY A 16 2.37 12.61 -16.77
CA GLY A 16 1.92 12.10 -15.49
C GLY A 16 1.65 10.59 -15.47
N ALA A 17 2.44 9.81 -16.23
CA ALA A 17 2.23 8.37 -16.37
C ALA A 17 2.47 7.61 -15.06
N GLU A 18 1.93 6.40 -14.97
CA GLU A 18 2.42 5.36 -14.07
C GLU A 18 3.43 4.50 -14.85
N VAL A 19 4.61 4.26 -14.26
CA VAL A 19 5.67 3.49 -14.92
C VAL A 19 6.04 2.25 -14.13
N GLU A 20 5.83 1.10 -14.75
CA GLU A 20 6.35 -0.17 -14.25
C GLU A 20 7.69 -0.51 -14.94
N THR A 21 8.71 -0.81 -14.13
CA THR A 21 10.03 -1.16 -14.65
C THR A 21 10.35 -2.63 -14.39
N PHE A 22 10.37 -3.40 -15.48
CA PHE A 22 10.95 -4.73 -15.48
C PHE A 22 12.45 -4.62 -15.78
N SER A 23 13.26 -5.26 -14.96
CA SER A 23 14.68 -5.40 -15.23
C SER A 23 15.01 -6.87 -15.32
N LYS A 24 16.13 -7.16 -15.99
CA LYS A 24 16.64 -8.52 -15.92
C LYS A 24 16.90 -8.88 -14.47
N THR A 25 16.37 -9.99 -14.03
CA THR A 25 16.48 -10.40 -12.64
C THR A 25 17.73 -11.24 -12.39
N SER A 26 18.68 -11.26 -13.34
CA SER A 26 19.56 -12.40 -13.50
C SER A 26 20.69 -12.02 -14.53
N ASP A 27 21.77 -12.81 -14.83
CA ASP A 27 22.86 -12.43 -15.82
C ASP A 27 22.90 -13.11 -17.24
N ALA A 28 22.10 -12.69 -18.23
CA ALA A 28 21.89 -13.35 -19.52
C ALA A 28 22.22 -12.36 -20.59
N VAL A 29 22.66 -12.98 -21.67
CA VAL A 29 22.46 -12.46 -23.00
C VAL A 29 20.97 -12.26 -23.40
N VAL A 30 19.99 -13.11 -23.04
CA VAL A 30 18.53 -12.91 -23.28
C VAL A 30 17.63 -13.48 -22.15
N GLU A 31 16.85 -12.67 -21.43
CA GLU A 31 15.79 -13.06 -20.49
C GLU A 31 14.42 -12.95 -21.13
N VAL A 32 13.60 -14.00 -21.02
CA VAL A 32 12.18 -13.86 -21.33
C VAL A 32 11.44 -13.23 -20.17
N ILE A 33 10.90 -12.03 -20.37
CA ILE A 33 10.02 -11.33 -19.43
C ILE A 33 8.64 -11.32 -20.07
N ASN A 34 7.68 -12.00 -19.42
CA ASN A 34 6.31 -11.97 -19.90
C ASN A 34 5.67 -10.67 -19.43
N VAL A 35 5.35 -9.78 -20.38
CA VAL A 35 4.63 -8.52 -20.14
C VAL A 35 3.21 -8.58 -20.70
N SER A 36 2.66 -9.79 -20.84
CA SER A 36 1.36 -9.99 -21.48
C SER A 36 0.24 -9.33 -20.71
N ASP A 37 0.28 -9.35 -19.39
CA ASP A 37 -0.83 -8.85 -18.57
C ASP A 37 -0.91 -7.33 -18.69
N GLU A 38 0.24 -6.66 -18.59
CA GLU A 38 0.40 -5.21 -18.74
C GLU A 38 0.03 -4.76 -20.15
N VAL A 39 0.57 -5.43 -21.18
CA VAL A 39 0.27 -5.11 -22.59
C VAL A 39 -1.21 -5.38 -22.92
N ASN A 40 -1.80 -6.41 -22.33
CA ASN A 40 -3.20 -6.74 -22.51
C ASN A 40 -4.13 -5.77 -21.77
N ASP A 41 -3.73 -5.23 -20.63
CA ASP A 41 -4.50 -4.20 -19.92
C ASP A 41 -4.42 -2.86 -20.65
N GLY A 42 -3.26 -2.57 -21.25
CA GLY A 42 -3.04 -1.50 -22.20
C GLY A 42 -1.94 -0.56 -21.74
N VAL A 43 -0.83 -0.52 -22.47
CA VAL A 43 0.30 0.37 -22.22
C VAL A 43 0.46 1.41 -23.34
N GLY A 44 0.88 2.62 -22.98
CA GLY A 44 1.18 3.68 -23.95
C GLY A 44 2.53 3.48 -24.63
N VAL A 45 3.57 3.18 -23.83
CA VAL A 45 4.95 3.00 -24.31
C VAL A 45 5.56 1.76 -23.68
N LEU A 46 6.21 0.95 -24.50
CA LEU A 46 7.07 -0.16 -24.09
C LEU A 46 8.52 0.18 -24.45
N LEU A 47 9.34 0.51 -23.47
CA LEU A 47 10.75 0.80 -23.68
C LEU A 47 11.63 -0.36 -23.23
N MET A 48 12.50 -0.81 -24.12
CA MET A 48 13.51 -1.82 -23.80
C MET A 48 14.90 -1.21 -23.95
N PHE A 49 15.78 -1.42 -22.96
CA PHE A 49 17.14 -0.89 -22.99
C PHE A 49 18.15 -1.98 -22.66
N GLY A 50 18.96 -2.38 -23.65
CA GLY A 50 19.90 -3.47 -23.50
C GLY A 50 20.54 -3.91 -24.80
N HIS A 51 21.09 -5.12 -24.83
CA HIS A 51 21.55 -5.73 -26.08
C HIS A 51 20.37 -6.14 -26.96
N SER A 52 20.54 -6.09 -28.28
CA SER A 52 19.54 -6.64 -29.19
C SER A 52 20.17 -7.09 -30.50
N GLY A 53 19.41 -7.89 -31.23
CA GLY A 53 19.59 -8.19 -32.63
C GLY A 53 18.27 -8.06 -33.37
N ALA A 54 18.27 -8.32 -34.67
CA ALA A 54 17.11 -8.10 -35.53
C ALA A 54 15.85 -8.90 -35.14
N GLN A 55 15.99 -10.07 -34.50
CA GLN A 55 14.85 -10.91 -34.12
C GLN A 55 14.59 -10.99 -32.61
N ARG A 56 15.52 -10.51 -31.77
CA ARG A 56 15.44 -10.67 -30.32
C ARG A 56 16.17 -9.56 -29.60
N THR A 57 15.57 -9.10 -28.51
CA THR A 57 16.16 -8.26 -27.49
C THR A 57 16.70 -9.11 -26.36
N ASP A 58 17.52 -8.51 -25.52
CA ASP A 58 18.07 -9.17 -24.36
C ASP A 58 17.07 -9.21 -23.20
N ILE A 59 16.14 -8.25 -23.14
CA ILE A 59 14.84 -8.37 -22.45
C ILE A 59 13.82 -8.81 -23.52
N ASP A 60 13.62 -10.11 -23.67
CA ASP A 60 12.80 -10.72 -24.71
C ASP A 60 11.36 -10.89 -24.25
N ILE A 61 10.48 -10.07 -24.80
CA ILE A 61 9.03 -10.19 -24.57
C ILE A 61 8.35 -11.17 -25.54
N GLY A 62 9.12 -11.74 -26.47
CA GLY A 62 8.63 -12.63 -27.49
C GLY A 62 8.03 -11.93 -28.71
N PHE A 63 7.57 -12.77 -29.64
CA PHE A 63 6.79 -12.36 -30.80
C PHE A 63 5.31 -12.33 -30.43
N VAL A 64 4.64 -11.24 -30.78
CA VAL A 64 3.22 -11.07 -30.49
C VAL A 64 2.37 -12.07 -31.27
N SER A 65 2.86 -12.52 -32.43
CA SER A 65 2.21 -13.57 -33.24
C SER A 65 2.23 -14.95 -32.59
N ASN A 66 3.10 -15.18 -31.60
CA ASN A 66 3.21 -16.47 -30.93
C ASN A 66 2.28 -16.55 -29.71
N PRO A 67 1.21 -17.38 -29.77
CA PRO A 67 0.20 -17.44 -28.72
C PRO A 67 0.73 -17.95 -27.37
N LEU A 68 1.93 -18.54 -27.32
CA LEU A 68 2.56 -18.95 -26.06
C LEU A 68 2.92 -17.76 -25.15
N PHE A 69 3.05 -16.55 -25.70
CA PHE A 69 3.30 -15.34 -24.92
C PHE A 69 2.02 -14.64 -24.43
N GLY A 70 0.82 -15.16 -24.73
CA GLY A 70 -0.42 -14.70 -24.07
C GLY A 70 -0.95 -13.32 -24.48
N PHE A 71 -0.40 -12.68 -25.52
CA PHE A 71 -0.89 -11.37 -25.97
C PHE A 71 -2.30 -11.43 -26.57
N SER A 72 -3.11 -10.44 -26.21
CA SER A 72 -4.53 -10.23 -26.54
C SER A 72 -4.91 -8.74 -26.57
N ASN A 73 -3.95 -7.86 -26.86
CA ASN A 73 -4.05 -6.40 -26.78
C ASN A 73 -4.76 -5.73 -27.97
N THR A 74 -5.88 -6.32 -28.40
CA THR A 74 -6.72 -5.75 -29.45
C THR A 74 -7.20 -4.35 -29.07
N GLU A 75 -7.08 -3.41 -30.01
CA GLU A 75 -7.37 -1.97 -29.84
C GLU A 75 -6.45 -1.21 -28.85
N ARG A 76 -5.41 -1.85 -28.31
CA ARG A 76 -4.48 -1.29 -27.31
C ARG A 76 -3.03 -1.45 -27.75
N TYR A 77 -2.64 -0.68 -28.77
CA TYR A 77 -1.38 -0.84 -29.48
C TYR A 77 -0.30 0.16 -29.02
N PRO A 78 0.69 -0.25 -28.20
CA PRO A 78 1.72 0.66 -27.69
C PRO A 78 2.66 1.18 -28.78
N LEU A 79 3.41 2.22 -28.44
CA LEU A 79 4.71 2.49 -29.08
C LEU A 79 5.79 1.63 -28.42
N ILE A 80 6.62 0.97 -29.21
CA ILE A 80 7.79 0.25 -28.73
C ILE A 80 9.05 1.03 -29.07
N LEU A 81 9.90 1.31 -28.09
CA LEU A 81 11.21 1.92 -28.27
C LEU A 81 12.31 0.96 -27.82
N VAL A 82 13.08 0.46 -28.78
CA VAL A 82 14.16 -0.51 -28.53
C VAL A 82 15.51 0.17 -28.58
N ASN A 83 16.12 0.32 -27.40
CA ASN A 83 17.47 0.82 -27.22
C ASN A 83 18.48 -0.32 -27.20
N GLY A 84 18.84 -0.80 -28.39
CA GLY A 84 19.86 -1.83 -28.58
C GLY A 84 20.30 -1.94 -30.04
N CYS A 85 21.28 -2.80 -30.34
CA CYS A 85 21.80 -2.97 -31.70
C CYS A 85 20.82 -3.70 -32.63
N ASN A 86 20.76 -3.29 -33.90
CA ASN A 86 20.10 -3.99 -35.02
C ASN A 86 18.60 -4.33 -34.87
N ALA A 87 17.91 -3.92 -33.80
CA ALA A 87 16.47 -4.18 -33.65
C ALA A 87 15.62 -3.45 -34.71
N GLY A 88 16.18 -2.38 -35.30
CA GLY A 88 15.58 -1.65 -36.43
C GLY A 88 16.07 -2.13 -37.81
N ASP A 89 16.80 -3.24 -37.91
CA ASP A 89 17.36 -3.75 -39.17
C ASP A 89 16.32 -4.50 -40.02
N ILE A 90 15.27 -3.80 -40.42
CA ILE A 90 14.16 -4.32 -41.25
C ILE A 90 14.54 -4.54 -42.73
N PHE A 91 15.83 -4.40 -43.06
CA PHE A 91 16.32 -4.51 -44.44
C PHE A 91 16.81 -5.91 -44.78
N GLN A 92 16.45 -6.90 -43.95
CA GLN A 92 16.90 -8.28 -44.02
C GLN A 92 15.91 -9.18 -44.77
N GLY A 93 16.33 -10.42 -45.07
CA GLY A 93 15.52 -11.42 -45.77
C GLY A 93 14.66 -12.32 -44.86
N PHE A 94 14.56 -11.98 -43.58
CA PHE A 94 13.80 -12.70 -42.55
C PHE A 94 13.01 -11.69 -41.71
N GLU A 95 11.90 -12.13 -41.12
CA GLU A 95 11.06 -11.30 -40.26
C GLU A 95 11.79 -10.92 -38.97
N THR A 96 11.80 -9.63 -38.69
CA THR A 96 12.38 -9.01 -37.50
C THR A 96 11.36 -8.86 -36.37
N PHE A 97 11.85 -8.60 -35.15
CA PHE A 97 11.00 -8.35 -33.99
C PHE A 97 10.01 -7.20 -34.25
N GLY A 98 10.48 -6.09 -34.82
CA GLY A 98 9.61 -4.94 -35.11
C GLY A 98 8.58 -5.25 -36.19
N GLU A 99 8.94 -6.00 -37.23
CA GLU A 99 7.99 -6.40 -38.29
C GLU A 99 6.87 -7.30 -37.75
N ASP A 100 7.19 -8.27 -36.88
CA ASP A 100 6.19 -9.13 -36.23
C ASP A 100 5.19 -8.30 -35.41
N TRP A 101 5.68 -7.38 -34.58
CA TRP A 101 4.86 -6.52 -33.74
C TRP A 101 4.02 -5.49 -34.51
N ILE A 102 4.47 -5.03 -35.68
CA ILE A 102 3.70 -4.08 -36.51
C ILE A 102 2.68 -4.78 -37.42
N THR A 103 2.97 -5.99 -37.90
CA THR A 103 2.19 -6.62 -38.99
C THR A 103 1.24 -7.71 -38.54
N THR A 104 1.29 -8.13 -37.26
CA THR A 104 0.35 -9.10 -36.70
C THR A 104 -1.09 -8.53 -36.67
N PRO A 105 -2.09 -9.21 -37.24
CA PRO A 105 -3.47 -8.74 -37.19
C PRO A 105 -4.06 -8.70 -35.78
N ASP A 106 -4.78 -7.63 -35.45
CA ASP A 106 -5.54 -7.42 -34.22
C ASP A 106 -4.73 -7.47 -32.90
N LEU A 107 -3.39 -7.52 -32.98
CA LEU A 107 -2.43 -7.56 -31.88
C LEU A 107 -1.19 -6.74 -32.23
N GLY A 108 -0.35 -6.42 -31.24
CA GLY A 108 0.98 -5.85 -31.50
C GLY A 108 1.09 -4.38 -31.15
N ALA A 109 1.84 -3.61 -31.94
CA ALA A 109 2.21 -2.23 -31.67
C ALA A 109 1.74 -1.28 -32.78
N SER A 110 1.50 -0.01 -32.42
CA SER A 110 1.20 1.03 -33.40
C SER A 110 2.47 1.58 -34.05
N THR A 111 3.59 1.49 -33.33
CA THR A 111 4.90 1.99 -33.76
C THR A 111 6.03 1.20 -33.10
N VAL A 112 7.11 0.95 -33.84
CA VAL A 112 8.39 0.46 -33.30
C VAL A 112 9.50 1.40 -33.75
N ILE A 113 10.25 1.96 -32.80
CA ILE A 113 11.45 2.76 -33.06
C ILE A 113 12.66 1.99 -32.55
N ALA A 114 13.65 1.75 -33.41
CA ALA A 114 14.83 0.98 -33.02
C ALA A 114 16.05 1.32 -33.87
N HIS A 115 17.24 1.11 -33.32
CA HIS A 115 18.50 1.34 -34.03
C HIS A 115 18.77 0.22 -35.06
N SER A 116 19.06 0.58 -36.31
CA SER A 116 19.24 -0.37 -37.42
C SER A 116 20.61 -1.03 -37.50
N ALA A 117 21.62 -0.51 -36.81
CA ALA A 117 22.97 -1.09 -36.79
C ALA A 117 23.55 -1.12 -35.37
N THR A 118 24.88 -0.97 -35.24
CA THR A 118 25.56 -0.93 -33.94
C THR A 118 25.17 0.34 -33.18
N GLY A 119 24.38 0.18 -32.11
CA GLY A 119 24.05 1.25 -31.18
C GLY A 119 25.03 1.29 -30.03
N PHE A 120 25.23 2.48 -29.46
CA PHE A 120 26.09 2.67 -28.32
C PHE A 120 25.30 3.20 -27.13
N SER A 121 25.56 2.68 -25.93
CA SER A 121 24.68 2.88 -24.77
C SER A 121 24.51 4.34 -24.35
N ASN A 122 25.53 5.19 -24.47
CA ASN A 122 25.42 6.60 -24.10
C ASN A 122 24.55 7.37 -25.10
N GLU A 123 24.74 7.12 -26.38
CA GLU A 123 24.06 7.79 -27.49
C GLU A 123 22.60 7.34 -27.58
N LEU A 124 22.34 6.05 -27.36
CA LEU A 124 20.98 5.52 -27.19
C LEU A 124 20.28 6.17 -26.00
N ARG A 125 20.97 6.30 -24.86
CA ARG A 125 20.44 6.98 -23.67
C ARG A 125 20.14 8.45 -23.97
N ASP A 126 21.10 9.20 -24.51
CA ASP A 126 20.96 10.64 -24.73
C ASP A 126 19.87 10.95 -25.77
N TRP A 127 19.79 10.15 -26.84
CA TRP A 127 18.73 10.27 -27.82
C TRP A 127 17.37 9.94 -27.21
N SER A 128 17.25 8.84 -26.44
CA SER A 128 15.99 8.44 -25.82
C SER A 128 15.55 9.40 -24.71
N ARG A 129 16.49 9.97 -23.96
CA ARG A 129 16.19 11.03 -22.99
C ARG A 129 15.58 12.24 -23.68
N LEU A 130 16.19 12.70 -24.78
CA LEU A 130 15.62 13.79 -25.57
C LEU A 130 14.26 13.41 -26.16
N PHE A 131 14.08 12.16 -26.60
CA PHE A 131 12.79 11.67 -27.07
C PHE A 131 11.71 11.76 -25.99
N TYR A 132 12.01 11.37 -24.74
CA TYR A 132 11.08 11.53 -23.63
C TYR A 132 10.85 13.00 -23.29
N GLN A 133 11.90 13.82 -23.26
CA GLN A 133 11.77 15.26 -22.98
C GLN A 133 10.91 15.98 -24.02
N VAL A 134 11.16 15.75 -25.30
CA VAL A 134 10.42 16.39 -26.40
C VAL A 134 9.01 15.81 -26.52
N GLY A 135 8.89 14.48 -26.44
CA GLY A 135 7.62 13.78 -26.66
C GLY A 135 6.65 13.85 -25.51
N PHE A 136 7.15 13.91 -24.27
CA PHE A 136 6.35 13.78 -23.05
C PHE A 136 6.48 14.94 -22.07
N ALA A 137 7.47 15.83 -22.19
CA ALA A 137 7.69 16.92 -21.22
C ALA A 137 7.87 18.33 -21.84
N ASP A 138 7.75 18.48 -23.16
CA ASP A 138 7.84 19.76 -23.86
C ASP A 138 6.47 20.15 -24.41
N SER A 139 5.83 21.15 -23.79
CA SER A 139 4.51 21.64 -24.19
C SER A 139 4.39 22.10 -25.64
N THR A 140 5.51 22.39 -26.31
CA THR A 140 5.53 22.76 -27.74
C THR A 140 5.32 21.55 -28.64
N PHE A 141 5.83 20.39 -28.22
CA PHE A 141 5.86 19.15 -29.00
C PHE A 141 4.91 18.07 -28.46
N PHE A 142 4.41 18.24 -27.23
CA PHE A 142 3.43 17.34 -26.65
C PHE A 142 2.17 17.23 -27.54
N GLY A 143 1.79 15.99 -27.90
CA GLY A 143 0.69 15.73 -28.83
C GLY A 143 1.02 15.94 -30.32
N SER A 144 2.28 16.18 -30.67
CA SER A 144 2.78 16.17 -32.06
C SER A 144 2.88 14.76 -32.61
N SER A 145 3.03 14.67 -33.93
CA SER A 145 3.30 13.38 -34.58
C SER A 145 4.67 12.83 -34.21
N ILE A 146 4.83 11.51 -34.24
CA ILE A 146 6.10 10.82 -33.97
C ILE A 146 7.22 11.36 -34.86
N ALA A 147 6.91 11.66 -36.13
CA ALA A 147 7.91 12.24 -37.03
C ALA A 147 8.38 13.63 -36.61
N GLU A 148 7.48 14.51 -36.16
CA GLU A 148 7.86 15.84 -35.67
C GLU A 148 8.74 15.73 -34.42
N VAL A 149 8.39 14.83 -33.50
CA VAL A 149 9.21 14.56 -32.31
C VAL A 149 10.58 14.03 -32.69
N MET A 150 10.67 13.03 -33.56
CA MET A 150 11.96 12.45 -33.98
C MET A 150 12.86 13.46 -34.71
N LEU A 151 12.28 14.37 -35.50
CA LEU A 151 13.01 15.44 -36.17
C LEU A 151 13.61 16.41 -35.15
N GLU A 152 12.80 16.90 -34.21
CA GLU A 152 13.26 17.81 -33.16
C GLU A 152 14.31 17.15 -32.25
N VAL A 153 14.11 15.88 -31.88
CA VAL A 153 15.09 15.11 -31.11
C VAL A 153 16.41 15.04 -31.86
N SER A 154 16.38 14.80 -33.17
CA SER A 154 17.59 14.74 -34.00
C SER A 154 18.32 16.09 -34.06
N ASP A 155 17.57 17.19 -34.20
CA ASP A 155 18.15 18.53 -34.23
C ASP A 155 18.78 18.88 -32.86
N ARG A 156 18.05 18.72 -31.74
CA ARG A 156 18.57 18.97 -30.39
C ARG A 156 19.77 18.10 -30.05
N TYR A 157 19.72 16.82 -30.44
CA TYR A 157 20.78 15.85 -30.18
C TYR A 157 22.09 16.25 -30.90
N LEU A 158 22.00 16.70 -32.15
CA LEU A 158 23.17 17.11 -32.92
C LEU A 158 23.70 18.51 -32.53
N GLU A 159 22.84 19.40 -32.04
CA GLU A 159 23.23 20.73 -31.56
C GLU A 159 23.93 20.71 -30.19
N ALA A 160 23.48 19.85 -29.28
CA ALA A 160 24.00 19.77 -27.90
C ALA A 160 25.49 19.37 -27.83
N GLU A 161 25.97 18.61 -28.81
CA GLU A 161 27.30 17.98 -28.79
C GLU A 161 28.42 18.86 -29.37
N GLY A 162 28.07 20.03 -29.93
CA GLY A 162 29.02 21.04 -30.43
C GLY A 162 29.81 20.61 -31.68
N ALA A 163 30.68 19.60 -31.57
CA ALA A 163 31.37 18.97 -32.69
C ALA A 163 30.83 17.55 -32.91
N VAL A 164 29.85 17.43 -33.81
CA VAL A 164 29.21 16.15 -34.18
C VAL A 164 30.27 15.15 -34.66
N SER A 165 30.48 14.06 -33.90
CA SER A 165 31.31 12.95 -34.36
C SER A 165 30.49 12.01 -35.26
N GLU A 166 31.18 11.10 -35.94
CA GLU A 166 30.53 10.07 -36.76
C GLU A 166 29.59 9.18 -35.93
N ARG A 167 29.82 9.07 -34.61
CA ARG A 167 29.00 8.28 -33.69
C ARG A 167 27.65 8.95 -33.43
N GLU A 168 27.63 10.25 -33.14
CA GLU A 168 26.37 10.98 -32.92
C GLU A 168 25.59 11.12 -34.23
N LEU A 169 26.28 11.34 -35.36
CA LEU A 169 25.64 11.33 -36.67
C LEU A 169 25.00 9.97 -36.97
N SER A 170 25.70 8.87 -36.66
CA SER A 170 25.18 7.51 -36.82
C SER A 170 23.93 7.28 -35.97
N GLN A 171 23.96 7.69 -34.69
CA GLN A 171 22.82 7.54 -33.79
C GLN A 171 21.57 8.22 -34.36
N ALA A 172 21.67 9.49 -34.77
CA ALA A 172 20.53 10.23 -35.33
C ALA A 172 20.00 9.62 -36.64
N GLN A 173 20.89 9.12 -37.51
CA GLN A 173 20.51 8.56 -38.81
C GLN A 173 19.91 7.15 -38.74
N GLN A 174 20.27 6.37 -37.71
CA GLN A 174 20.00 4.94 -37.66
C GLN A 174 18.86 4.55 -36.72
N MET A 175 18.22 5.50 -36.03
CA MET A 175 16.95 5.28 -35.34
C MET A 175 15.81 5.17 -36.35
N VAL A 176 15.47 3.93 -36.72
CA VAL A 176 14.47 3.61 -37.74
C VAL A 176 13.09 3.56 -37.11
N LEU A 177 12.16 4.31 -37.69
CA LEU A 177 10.74 4.27 -37.40
C LEU A 177 10.04 3.20 -38.26
N GLN A 178 9.30 2.32 -37.62
CA GLN A 178 8.39 1.34 -38.23
C GLN A 178 6.97 1.67 -37.79
N GLY A 179 6.05 1.89 -38.73
CA GLY A 179 4.68 2.33 -38.45
C GLY A 179 4.31 3.61 -39.20
N ASP A 180 3.23 4.26 -38.79
CA ASP A 180 2.76 5.51 -39.41
C ASP A 180 3.39 6.73 -38.72
N PRO A 181 4.24 7.52 -39.43
CA PRO A 181 4.87 8.71 -38.87
C PRO A 181 3.90 9.80 -38.41
N ALA A 182 2.64 9.77 -38.84
CA ALA A 182 1.62 10.76 -38.48
C ALA A 182 0.91 10.46 -37.15
N VAL A 183 1.13 9.28 -36.56
CA VAL A 183 0.56 8.92 -35.25
C VAL A 183 1.13 9.82 -34.16
N LYS A 184 0.30 10.16 -33.17
CA LYS A 184 0.70 10.94 -31.99
C LYS A 184 1.21 10.01 -30.89
N LEU A 185 2.23 10.45 -30.14
CA LEU A 185 2.74 9.70 -28.98
C LEU A 185 1.70 9.57 -27.87
N PHE A 186 1.02 10.67 -27.57
CA PHE A 186 -0.07 10.71 -26.62
C PHE A 186 -1.20 11.54 -27.24
N GLY A 187 -2.41 11.00 -27.21
CA GLY A 187 -3.57 11.54 -27.93
C GLY A 187 -4.23 12.73 -27.22
N PRO A 188 -4.54 12.60 -25.91
CA PRO A 188 -5.15 13.68 -25.13
C PRO A 188 -4.24 14.91 -25.05
N SER A 189 -4.84 16.09 -25.18
CA SER A 189 -4.18 17.40 -25.04
C SER A 189 -4.71 18.22 -23.87
N GLN A 190 -5.61 17.62 -23.10
CA GLN A 190 -6.29 18.17 -21.94
C GLN A 190 -6.38 17.05 -20.89
N PRO A 191 -6.52 17.38 -19.60
CA PRO A 191 -6.87 16.40 -18.57
C PRO A 191 -8.13 15.62 -18.95
N ASP A 192 -8.27 14.41 -18.41
CA ASP A 192 -9.46 13.58 -18.57
C ASP A 192 -9.68 12.81 -17.28
N VAL A 193 -10.17 13.51 -16.26
CA VAL A 193 -10.43 12.91 -14.95
C VAL A 193 -11.69 12.08 -14.99
N ARG A 194 -11.69 10.98 -14.24
CA ARG A 194 -12.87 10.13 -14.09
C ARG A 194 -12.75 9.35 -12.80
N LEU A 195 -13.87 8.82 -12.33
CA LEU A 195 -13.81 7.84 -11.25
C LEU A 195 -13.36 6.48 -11.81
N ALA A 196 -12.45 5.82 -11.10
CA ALA A 196 -12.05 4.45 -11.40
C ALA A 196 -13.25 3.49 -11.35
N THR A 197 -13.13 2.32 -11.98
CA THR A 197 -14.17 1.30 -11.91
C THR A 197 -14.35 0.83 -10.46
N ASN A 198 -15.57 0.92 -9.92
CA ASN A 198 -15.85 0.72 -8.49
C ASN A 198 -15.04 1.65 -7.56
N GLY A 199 -14.58 2.80 -8.07
CA GLY A 199 -13.74 3.75 -7.36
C GLY A 199 -14.46 4.56 -6.29
N ALA A 200 -15.76 4.37 -6.05
CA ALA A 200 -16.49 5.04 -4.98
C ALA A 200 -16.89 4.04 -3.90
N SER A 201 -16.58 4.36 -2.65
CA SER A 201 -16.99 3.56 -1.50
C SER A 201 -17.31 4.44 -0.29
N LEU A 202 -18.24 3.99 0.56
CA LEU A 202 -18.43 4.60 1.87
C LEU A 202 -17.49 3.94 2.88
N GLN A 203 -16.74 4.78 3.58
CA GLN A 203 -15.92 4.41 4.71
C GLN A 203 -16.54 4.97 6.00
N PRO A 204 -16.53 4.22 7.11
CA PRO A 204 -16.86 4.79 8.40
C PRO A 204 -15.76 5.76 8.84
N PHE A 205 -16.11 6.72 9.69
CA PHE A 205 -15.09 7.44 10.44
C PHE A 205 -14.48 6.50 11.48
N GLU A 206 -13.17 6.25 11.36
CA GLU A 206 -12.30 5.84 12.48
C GLU A 206 -12.73 4.55 13.21
N GLY A 207 -13.13 3.53 12.45
CA GLY A 207 -13.49 2.21 12.98
C GLY A 207 -14.93 2.10 13.50
N LEU A 208 -15.76 3.13 13.32
CA LEU A 208 -17.20 3.05 13.54
C LEU A 208 -17.88 2.23 12.43
N SER A 209 -19.19 1.98 12.55
CA SER A 209 -19.97 1.41 11.45
C SER A 209 -20.67 2.52 10.67
N VAL A 210 -20.72 2.42 9.34
CA VAL A 210 -21.53 3.30 8.49
C VAL A 210 -22.99 3.09 8.89
N SER A 211 -23.60 4.09 9.53
CA SER A 211 -24.98 4.02 10.00
C SER A 211 -25.65 5.39 9.94
N ALA A 212 -26.97 5.39 9.98
CA ALA A 212 -27.77 6.61 9.99
C ALA A 212 -27.57 7.48 11.24
N SER A 213 -27.03 6.92 12.32
CA SER A 213 -26.77 7.66 13.56
C SER A 213 -25.36 8.22 13.68
N ALA A 214 -24.48 7.94 12.72
CA ALA A 214 -23.22 8.65 12.65
C ALA A 214 -23.50 10.10 12.24
N ASP A 215 -22.86 11.08 12.87
CA ASP A 215 -23.02 12.51 12.52
C ASP A 215 -22.59 12.79 11.07
N SER A 216 -21.63 12.01 10.57
CA SER A 216 -21.16 12.07 9.19
C SER A 216 -20.65 10.71 8.70
N ILE A 217 -20.54 10.57 7.38
CA ILE A 217 -19.97 9.41 6.69
C ILE A 217 -18.90 9.88 5.70
N GLN A 218 -17.87 9.09 5.46
CA GLN A 218 -16.81 9.43 4.52
C GLN A 218 -17.05 8.70 3.19
N LEU A 219 -16.96 9.41 2.08
CA LEU A 219 -16.99 8.87 0.72
C LEU A 219 -15.56 8.91 0.18
N GLN A 220 -14.95 7.74 -0.02
CA GLN A 220 -13.68 7.62 -0.73
C GLN A 220 -13.92 7.51 -2.23
N LEU A 221 -13.13 8.26 -3.00
CA LEU A 221 -13.19 8.38 -4.44
C LEU A 221 -11.80 8.11 -5.03
N LEU A 222 -11.62 6.98 -5.68
CA LEU A 222 -10.45 6.69 -6.50
C LEU A 222 -10.64 7.36 -7.86
N VAL A 223 -9.90 8.44 -8.10
CA VAL A 223 -10.01 9.29 -9.28
C VAL A 223 -8.79 9.06 -10.17
N GLU A 224 -9.02 8.70 -11.42
CA GLU A 224 -8.02 8.52 -12.47
C GLU A 224 -7.97 9.77 -13.36
N ASN A 225 -6.82 10.08 -13.94
CA ASN A 225 -6.67 11.05 -15.03
C ASN A 225 -6.10 10.31 -16.26
N ALA A 226 -6.93 10.16 -17.30
CA ALA A 226 -6.54 9.53 -18.56
C ALA A 226 -5.97 10.54 -19.58
N GLY A 227 -5.89 11.82 -19.21
CA GLY A 227 -5.41 12.92 -20.04
C GLY A 227 -4.01 13.38 -19.64
N ILE A 228 -3.73 14.67 -19.86
CA ILE A 228 -2.48 15.29 -19.38
C ILE A 228 -2.64 15.77 -17.94
N THR A 229 -1.53 15.97 -17.23
CA THR A 229 -1.55 16.58 -15.90
C THR A 229 -2.05 18.03 -15.96
N SER A 230 -2.57 18.54 -14.84
CA SER A 230 -2.88 19.96 -14.67
C SER A 230 -2.46 20.47 -13.30
N THR A 231 -2.03 21.73 -13.24
CA THR A 231 -1.78 22.45 -11.99
C THR A 231 -3.02 23.16 -11.44
N ASP A 232 -4.14 23.10 -12.17
CA ASP A 232 -5.42 23.63 -11.71
C ASP A 232 -6.03 22.74 -10.62
N SER A 233 -7.19 23.13 -10.11
CA SER A 233 -7.93 22.37 -9.10
C SER A 233 -9.08 21.60 -9.72
N LEU A 234 -9.21 20.34 -9.34
CA LEU A 234 -10.39 19.53 -9.58
C LEU A 234 -11.45 19.84 -8.52
N TRP A 235 -12.56 20.43 -8.94
CA TRP A 235 -13.69 20.69 -8.05
C TRP A 235 -14.58 19.46 -7.97
N VAL A 236 -14.89 18.96 -6.78
CA VAL A 236 -15.73 17.79 -6.60
C VAL A 236 -17.01 18.18 -5.88
N THR A 237 -18.15 17.72 -6.36
CA THR A 237 -19.45 17.88 -5.70
C THR A 237 -20.17 16.54 -5.63
N VAL A 238 -20.81 16.27 -4.50
CA VAL A 238 -21.65 15.08 -4.33
C VAL A 238 -23.09 15.52 -4.12
N THR A 239 -24.01 14.92 -4.87
CA THR A 239 -25.44 14.99 -4.58
C THR A 239 -25.90 13.67 -4.00
N ARG A 240 -26.72 13.72 -2.97
CA ARG A 240 -27.23 12.55 -2.25
C ARG A 240 -28.74 12.53 -2.35
N VAL A 241 -29.30 11.47 -2.91
CA VAL A 241 -30.73 11.17 -2.85
C VAL A 241 -30.98 10.26 -1.65
N LEU A 242 -31.76 10.77 -0.70
CA LEU A 242 -32.17 10.07 0.51
C LEU A 242 -33.23 9.00 0.22
N PRO A 243 -33.44 8.03 1.12
CA PRO A 243 -34.47 6.99 0.98
C PRO A 243 -35.89 7.55 0.74
N GLY A 244 -36.20 8.72 1.31
CA GLY A 244 -37.46 9.44 1.11
C GLY A 244 -37.61 10.15 -0.24
N GLY A 245 -36.57 10.14 -1.08
CA GLY A 245 -36.52 10.81 -2.38
C GLY A 245 -36.10 12.28 -2.34
N GLU A 246 -35.79 12.82 -1.15
CA GLU A 246 -35.19 14.15 -1.00
C GLU A 246 -33.76 14.16 -1.56
N THR A 247 -33.39 15.23 -2.25
CA THR A 247 -32.04 15.42 -2.78
C THR A 247 -31.31 16.48 -1.98
N VAL A 248 -30.16 16.11 -1.43
CA VAL A 248 -29.25 16.97 -0.67
C VAL A 248 -28.00 17.19 -1.53
N ALA A 249 -27.69 18.44 -1.85
CA ALA A 249 -26.44 18.79 -2.49
C ALA A 249 -25.41 19.20 -1.42
N THR A 250 -24.16 18.81 -1.63
CA THR A 250 -23.05 19.21 -0.75
C THR A 250 -22.29 20.40 -1.32
N ASP A 251 -21.42 21.00 -0.49
CA ASP A 251 -20.49 22.03 -0.95
C ASP A 251 -19.52 21.48 -1.99
N THR A 252 -19.09 22.34 -2.92
CA THR A 252 -18.06 22.00 -3.90
C THR A 252 -16.68 22.17 -3.26
N ILE A 253 -15.90 21.09 -3.20
CA ILE A 253 -14.57 21.07 -2.56
C ILE A 253 -13.48 20.96 -3.63
N PRO A 254 -12.42 21.79 -3.58
CA PRO A 254 -11.29 21.69 -4.51
C PRO A 254 -10.28 20.63 -4.05
N TYR A 255 -9.77 19.87 -5.00
CA TYR A 255 -8.65 18.93 -4.87
C TYR A 255 -7.59 19.23 -5.94
N PRO A 256 -6.32 18.85 -5.75
CA PRO A 256 -5.38 18.77 -6.86
C PRO A 256 -5.89 17.80 -7.94
N VAL A 257 -5.60 18.08 -9.21
CA VAL A 257 -5.87 17.13 -10.30
C VAL A 257 -4.88 15.97 -10.15
N PRO A 258 -5.34 14.70 -10.08
CA PRO A 258 -4.43 13.55 -10.04
C PRO A 258 -3.54 13.53 -11.29
N LYS A 259 -2.26 13.19 -11.12
CA LYS A 259 -1.36 12.98 -12.26
C LYS A 259 -1.81 11.76 -13.07
N PHE A 260 -2.00 10.63 -12.39
CA PHE A 260 -2.54 9.39 -12.94
C PHE A 260 -3.71 8.85 -12.11
N LEU A 261 -3.50 8.64 -10.81
CA LEU A 261 -4.47 8.02 -9.90
C LEU A 261 -4.29 8.60 -8.49
N ASP A 262 -5.38 8.97 -7.82
CA ASP A 262 -5.36 9.38 -6.42
C ASP A 262 -6.68 9.04 -5.70
N THR A 263 -6.63 8.91 -4.38
CA THR A 263 -7.81 8.67 -3.53
C THR A 263 -8.24 9.94 -2.82
N LEU A 264 -9.34 10.53 -3.27
CA LEU A 264 -9.96 11.69 -2.64
C LEU A 264 -10.94 11.26 -1.55
N SER A 265 -10.95 11.97 -0.42
CA SER A 265 -11.85 11.67 0.72
C SER A 265 -12.83 12.81 0.94
N PHE A 266 -14.13 12.54 0.77
CA PHE A 266 -15.20 13.53 0.87
C PHE A 266 -16.10 13.26 2.07
N THR A 267 -16.30 14.25 2.95
CA THR A 267 -17.13 14.08 4.18
C THR A 267 -18.57 14.50 3.93
N LEU A 268 -19.54 13.65 4.30
CA LEU A 268 -20.97 13.90 4.13
C LEU A 268 -21.66 13.93 5.50
N SER A 269 -22.31 15.04 5.86
CA SER A 269 -23.10 15.14 7.10
C SER A 269 -24.42 14.38 7.01
N ASN A 270 -24.82 13.74 8.11
CA ASN A 270 -26.16 13.18 8.31
C ASN A 270 -27.07 14.10 9.16
N GLU A 271 -26.54 15.22 9.67
CA GLU A 271 -27.24 16.11 10.59
C GLU A 271 -28.55 16.65 9.99
N GLY A 272 -29.66 16.41 10.69
CA GLY A 272 -30.99 16.88 10.27
C GLY A 272 -31.60 16.14 9.07
N LEU A 273 -31.01 15.03 8.63
CA LEU A 273 -31.45 14.26 7.46
C LEU A 273 -31.99 12.87 7.86
N ASP A 274 -33.05 12.42 7.19
CA ASP A 274 -33.54 11.04 7.30
C ASP A 274 -32.80 10.13 6.31
N VAL A 275 -31.69 9.56 6.78
CA VAL A 275 -30.71 8.86 5.93
C VAL A 275 -30.81 7.33 5.98
N ALA A 276 -31.64 6.75 6.85
CA ALA A 276 -31.72 5.31 7.04
C ALA A 276 -32.42 4.61 5.86
N GLY A 277 -31.70 3.71 5.19
CA GLY A 277 -32.18 2.95 4.04
C GLY A 277 -31.31 3.14 2.79
N GLN A 278 -31.91 2.98 1.61
CA GLN A 278 -31.20 3.11 0.34
C GLN A 278 -30.86 4.57 0.03
N ASN A 279 -29.57 4.88 -0.07
CA ASN A 279 -29.05 6.17 -0.50
C ASN A 279 -28.41 6.03 -1.88
N VAL A 280 -28.53 7.09 -2.68
CA VAL A 280 -27.87 7.19 -3.99
C VAL A 280 -27.00 8.44 -3.98
N PHE A 281 -25.69 8.27 -4.17
CA PHE A 281 -24.72 9.35 -4.27
C PHE A 281 -24.37 9.52 -5.75
N THR A 282 -24.60 10.70 -6.31
CA THR A 282 -24.10 11.08 -7.62
C THR A 282 -22.92 12.02 -7.42
N ILE A 283 -21.75 11.57 -7.85
CA ILE A 283 -20.48 12.26 -7.76
C ILE A 283 -20.25 13.00 -9.07
N PHE A 284 -19.93 14.28 -8.97
CA PHE A 284 -19.54 15.14 -10.08
C PHE A 284 -18.10 15.57 -9.86
N LEU A 285 -17.23 15.17 -10.80
CA LEU A 285 -15.91 15.73 -10.98
C LEU A 285 -16.06 16.95 -11.88
N ASP A 286 -15.40 18.05 -11.54
CA ASP A 286 -15.51 19.37 -12.19
C ASP A 286 -16.94 19.78 -12.62
N PRO A 287 -17.91 19.90 -11.69
CA PRO A 287 -19.31 20.19 -12.03
C PRO A 287 -19.54 21.55 -12.72
N GLY A 288 -18.54 22.42 -12.72
CA GLY A 288 -18.59 23.74 -13.33
C GLY A 288 -17.94 23.83 -14.71
N ASP A 289 -17.42 22.72 -15.25
CA ASP A 289 -16.57 22.67 -16.44
C ASP A 289 -15.46 23.74 -16.39
N SER A 290 -14.86 23.88 -15.20
CA SER A 290 -13.85 24.90 -14.89
C SER A 290 -12.43 24.43 -15.23
N LEU A 291 -12.20 23.13 -15.20
CA LEU A 291 -11.05 22.42 -15.71
C LEU A 291 -11.41 21.98 -17.14
N PRO A 292 -10.81 22.53 -18.20
CA PRO A 292 -11.13 22.08 -19.56
C PRO A 292 -10.62 20.66 -19.81
N GLU A 293 -11.52 19.71 -20.02
CA GLU A 293 -11.17 18.29 -20.16
C GLU A 293 -11.37 17.75 -21.57
N PHE A 294 -10.65 16.67 -21.89
CA PHE A 294 -10.78 15.96 -23.15
C PHE A 294 -12.19 15.36 -23.32
N ASN A 295 -12.80 14.90 -22.23
CA ASN A 295 -14.14 14.33 -22.23
C ASN A 295 -14.94 14.66 -20.97
N GLU A 296 -15.61 15.80 -20.94
CA GLU A 296 -16.50 16.20 -19.83
C GLU A 296 -17.64 15.20 -19.48
N ALA A 297 -17.93 14.22 -20.36
CA ALA A 297 -19.07 13.32 -20.17
C ALA A 297 -18.78 12.13 -19.23
N ASN A 298 -17.52 11.86 -18.88
CA ASN A 298 -17.13 10.78 -17.95
C ASN A 298 -16.93 11.26 -16.50
N ASN A 299 -17.20 12.54 -16.24
CA ASN A 299 -17.07 13.21 -14.94
C ASN A 299 -18.18 12.89 -13.93
N ILE A 300 -19.07 11.96 -14.24
CA ILE A 300 -20.23 11.64 -13.41
C ILE A 300 -20.24 10.16 -13.06
N ALA A 301 -20.28 9.86 -11.77
CA ALA A 301 -20.42 8.51 -11.25
C ALA A 301 -21.59 8.42 -10.26
N THR A 302 -22.14 7.22 -10.08
CA THR A 302 -23.20 6.96 -9.11
C THR A 302 -22.83 5.77 -8.23
N LEU A 303 -23.01 5.96 -6.92
CA LEU A 303 -22.83 4.93 -5.90
C LEU A 303 -24.17 4.72 -5.17
N GLU A 304 -24.65 3.49 -5.15
CA GLU A 304 -25.86 3.10 -4.41
C GLU A 304 -25.47 2.32 -3.16
N VAL A 305 -25.81 2.83 -1.97
CA VAL A 305 -25.48 2.17 -0.70
C VAL A 305 -26.69 2.16 0.23
N PHE A 306 -26.91 1.00 0.85
CA PHE A 306 -27.84 0.88 1.96
C PHE A 306 -27.16 1.35 3.25
N VAL A 307 -27.64 2.45 3.82
CA VAL A 307 -27.20 2.97 5.13
C VAL A 307 -28.12 2.39 6.19
N PRO A 308 -27.66 1.48 7.07
CA PRO A 308 -28.51 0.89 8.08
C PRO A 308 -29.01 1.95 9.07
N ALA A 309 -30.22 1.72 9.61
CA ALA A 309 -30.69 2.52 10.73
C ALA A 309 -29.73 2.31 11.90
N GLY A 310 -29.16 3.39 12.42
CA GLY A 310 -28.39 3.32 13.64
C GLY A 310 -29.30 2.84 14.77
N THR A 311 -28.80 1.94 15.60
CA THR A 311 -29.58 1.42 16.74
C THR A 311 -29.42 2.29 17.98
N HIS A 312 -28.18 2.55 18.36
CA HIS A 312 -27.78 3.26 19.58
C HIS A 312 -26.34 3.79 19.42
N LEU A 313 -25.94 4.67 20.32
CA LEU A 313 -24.59 5.22 20.43
C LEU A 313 -23.98 4.91 21.79
N ASN A 314 -22.70 4.59 21.80
CA ASN A 314 -21.90 4.59 23.03
C ASN A 314 -21.43 6.02 23.30
N LEU A 315 -21.58 6.48 24.53
CA LEU A 315 -21.27 7.85 24.93
C LEU A 315 -20.05 7.88 25.86
N LEU A 316 -20.16 7.23 27.02
CA LEU A 316 -19.15 7.30 28.07
C LEU A 316 -18.77 5.92 28.60
N PRO A 317 -17.49 5.70 28.96
CA PRO A 317 -16.33 6.55 28.62
C PRO A 317 -16.16 6.68 27.10
N GLU A 318 -15.69 7.83 26.63
CA GLU A 318 -15.40 8.06 25.20
C GLU A 318 -14.39 7.04 24.68
N ASN A 319 -14.42 6.77 23.38
CA ASN A 319 -13.52 5.79 22.80
C ASN A 319 -12.04 6.21 22.95
N ARG A 320 -11.23 5.31 23.48
CA ARG A 320 -9.80 5.46 23.80
C ARG A 320 -9.53 6.54 24.85
N SER A 321 -10.53 6.91 25.65
CA SER A 321 -10.35 7.89 26.74
C SER A 321 -9.53 7.35 27.91
N VAL A 322 -8.97 8.25 28.71
CA VAL A 322 -8.29 7.95 29.97
C VAL A 322 -9.21 8.28 31.14
N VAL A 323 -9.51 7.29 31.98
CA VAL A 323 -10.39 7.40 33.15
C VAL A 323 -9.57 7.27 34.44
N ALA A 324 -9.81 8.18 35.39
CA ALA A 324 -9.06 8.24 36.64
C ALA A 324 -9.71 7.53 37.85
N ASP A 325 -11.02 7.27 37.78
CA ASP A 325 -11.81 6.64 38.85
C ASP A 325 -12.06 5.15 38.54
N PRO A 326 -11.82 4.21 39.48
CA PRO A 326 -12.16 2.81 39.29
C PRO A 326 -13.68 2.54 39.26
N GLN A 327 -14.52 3.47 39.69
CA GLN A 327 -15.97 3.42 39.49
C GLN A 327 -16.31 4.07 38.14
N VAL A 328 -16.68 3.24 37.17
CA VAL A 328 -16.94 3.69 35.80
C VAL A 328 -18.38 3.38 35.40
N THR A 329 -19.08 4.37 34.88
CA THR A 329 -20.42 4.19 34.29
C THR A 329 -20.27 4.06 32.77
N LEU A 330 -20.61 2.88 32.24
CA LEU A 330 -20.76 2.68 30.80
C LEU A 330 -22.13 3.20 30.38
N LEU A 331 -22.16 4.18 29.48
CA LEU A 331 -23.36 4.91 29.09
C LEU A 331 -23.60 4.80 27.59
N ALA A 332 -24.79 4.34 27.22
CA ALA A 332 -25.25 4.29 25.85
C ALA A 332 -26.62 4.97 25.71
N GLN A 333 -26.88 5.52 24.53
CA GLN A 333 -28.12 6.21 24.19
C GLN A 333 -28.78 5.56 22.98
N ALA A 334 -30.08 5.29 23.06
CA ALA A 334 -30.87 4.87 21.91
C ALA A 334 -31.11 6.07 20.97
N ASN A 335 -31.06 5.83 19.66
CA ASN A 335 -31.23 6.91 18.69
C ASN A 335 -32.65 7.46 18.65
N ASP A 336 -33.66 6.60 18.87
CA ASP A 336 -35.04 7.04 19.06
C ASP A 336 -35.31 7.24 20.56
N LEU A 337 -35.17 8.49 21.02
CA LEU A 337 -35.42 8.90 22.39
C LEU A 337 -36.88 8.75 22.85
N LEU A 338 -37.80 8.56 21.90
CA LEU A 338 -39.24 8.40 22.16
C LEU A 338 -39.70 6.93 22.02
N ALA A 339 -38.81 6.03 21.59
CA ALA A 339 -39.13 4.62 21.44
C ALA A 339 -39.50 3.95 22.78
N PRO A 340 -40.29 2.87 22.75
CA PRO A 340 -40.48 2.02 23.91
C PRO A 340 -39.16 1.47 24.46
N ALA A 341 -39.16 1.07 25.72
CA ALA A 341 -37.99 0.44 26.34
C ALA A 341 -37.53 -0.81 25.57
N ARG A 342 -36.25 -0.84 25.21
CA ARG A 342 -35.58 -1.97 24.56
C ARG A 342 -34.45 -2.48 25.45
N SER A 343 -34.06 -3.72 25.21
CA SER A 343 -33.00 -4.38 25.98
C SER A 343 -31.66 -4.28 25.24
N LEU A 344 -30.71 -3.58 25.84
CA LEU A 344 -29.35 -3.42 25.32
C LEU A 344 -28.38 -4.30 26.12
N ILE A 345 -27.63 -5.13 25.40
CA ILE A 345 -26.59 -5.98 25.99
C ILE A 345 -25.34 -5.13 26.11
N PHE A 346 -24.75 -5.08 27.29
CA PHE A 346 -23.41 -4.55 27.52
C PHE A 346 -22.44 -5.70 27.74
N GLN A 347 -21.22 -5.54 27.22
CA GLN A 347 -20.09 -6.42 27.48
C GLN A 347 -18.86 -5.57 27.80
N LEU A 348 -18.05 -6.04 28.74
CA LEU A 348 -16.80 -5.41 29.15
C LEU A 348 -15.74 -6.49 29.28
N ASP A 349 -14.55 -6.25 28.73
CA ASP A 349 -13.42 -7.15 28.84
C ASP A 349 -12.08 -6.39 28.82
N THR A 350 -10.96 -7.09 29.03
CA THR A 350 -9.59 -6.55 28.92
C THR A 350 -8.91 -6.87 27.59
N ILE A 351 -9.58 -7.63 26.72
CA ILE A 351 -9.13 -7.92 25.35
C ILE A 351 -10.27 -7.69 24.36
N ARG A 352 -9.95 -7.24 23.14
CA ARG A 352 -10.96 -6.89 22.12
C ARG A 352 -11.81 -8.07 21.66
N SER A 353 -11.32 -9.30 21.83
CA SER A 353 -12.06 -10.52 21.47
C SER A 353 -13.17 -10.92 22.45
N PHE A 354 -13.31 -10.24 23.59
CA PHE A 354 -14.29 -10.54 24.63
C PHE A 354 -14.25 -12.01 25.11
N SER A 355 -13.03 -12.52 25.31
CA SER A 355 -12.79 -13.92 25.71
C SER A 355 -11.83 -14.08 26.90
N SER A 356 -11.48 -13.00 27.60
CA SER A 356 -10.56 -13.07 28.74
C SER A 356 -11.25 -13.63 30.00
N GLY A 357 -10.46 -13.93 31.03
CA GLY A 357 -10.99 -14.30 32.34
C GLY A 357 -11.72 -13.17 33.07
N PHE A 358 -11.57 -11.91 32.63
CA PHE A 358 -12.26 -10.74 33.18
C PHE A 358 -13.63 -10.49 32.54
N PHE A 359 -13.99 -11.16 31.44
CA PHE A 359 -15.22 -10.90 30.68
C PHE A 359 -16.46 -10.74 31.57
N GLN A 360 -17.14 -9.60 31.44
CA GLN A 360 -18.41 -9.28 32.10
C GLN A 360 -19.48 -8.96 31.06
N SER A 361 -20.73 -9.30 31.36
CA SER A 361 -21.87 -8.93 30.53
C SER A 361 -23.13 -8.70 31.36
N THR A 362 -23.93 -7.74 30.92
CA THR A 362 -25.26 -7.47 31.48
C THR A 362 -26.25 -7.10 30.38
N THR A 363 -27.53 -7.02 30.71
CA THR A 363 -28.57 -6.51 29.80
C THR A 363 -29.38 -5.47 30.54
N VAL A 364 -29.46 -4.27 29.97
CA VAL A 364 -30.18 -3.13 30.53
C VAL A 364 -31.41 -2.88 29.68
N ASN A 365 -32.59 -2.77 30.31
CA ASN A 365 -33.83 -2.43 29.63
C ASN A 365 -34.22 -0.99 29.94
N SER A 366 -34.21 -0.12 28.93
CA SER A 366 -34.55 1.30 29.05
C SER A 366 -34.94 1.86 27.68
N SER A 367 -35.60 3.03 27.64
CA SER A 367 -36.12 3.64 26.40
C SER A 367 -35.13 4.56 25.69
N ALA A 368 -34.35 5.34 26.44
CA ALA A 368 -33.54 6.42 25.88
C ALA A 368 -32.07 6.32 26.30
N VAL A 369 -31.81 6.19 27.61
CA VAL A 369 -30.46 6.09 28.17
C VAL A 369 -30.33 4.78 28.92
N MET A 370 -29.26 4.05 28.64
CA MET A 370 -28.92 2.77 29.24
C MET A 370 -27.56 2.91 29.88
N SER A 371 -27.48 2.64 31.17
CA SER A 371 -26.23 2.76 31.94
C SER A 371 -25.91 1.46 32.66
N TRP A 372 -24.62 1.19 32.79
CA TRP A 372 -24.10 0.09 33.60
C TRP A 372 -22.90 0.57 34.42
N ASP A 373 -23.09 0.62 35.74
CA ASP A 373 -22.03 0.94 36.68
C ASP A 373 -21.14 -0.29 36.93
N VAL A 374 -19.83 -0.12 36.75
CA VAL A 374 -18.82 -1.15 36.91
C VAL A 374 -17.74 -0.67 37.87
N THR A 375 -17.33 -1.57 38.76
CA THR A 375 -16.12 -1.38 39.58
C THR A 375 -14.96 -2.12 38.92
N LEU A 376 -13.95 -1.37 38.49
CA LEU A 376 -12.73 -1.91 37.92
C LEU A 376 -11.79 -2.44 39.03
N PRO A 377 -11.00 -3.48 38.75
CA PRO A 377 -9.85 -3.85 39.57
C PRO A 377 -8.93 -2.65 39.80
N ASP A 378 -8.30 -2.58 40.98
CA ASP A 378 -7.30 -1.56 41.31
C ASP A 378 -5.95 -1.92 40.67
N GLU A 379 -5.93 -1.98 39.35
CA GLU A 379 -4.76 -2.25 38.51
C GLU A 379 -4.57 -1.08 37.55
N ASP A 380 -3.43 -0.41 37.66
CA ASP A 380 -3.13 0.82 36.94
C ASP A 380 -2.75 0.53 35.47
N SER A 381 -3.10 1.46 34.58
CA SER A 381 -2.79 1.42 33.13
C SER A 381 -3.36 0.19 32.40
N VAL A 382 -4.54 -0.28 32.81
CA VAL A 382 -5.24 -1.39 32.14
C VAL A 382 -6.22 -0.85 31.10
N VAL A 383 -6.15 -1.39 29.88
CA VAL A 383 -7.11 -1.09 28.81
C VAL A 383 -8.33 -2.00 28.96
N TYR A 384 -9.50 -1.39 28.91
CA TYR A 384 -10.79 -2.08 28.92
C TYR A 384 -11.51 -1.83 27.59
N TYR A 385 -12.04 -2.90 27.01
CA TYR A 385 -12.89 -2.89 25.84
C TYR A 385 -14.32 -3.10 26.28
N TRP A 386 -15.23 -2.27 25.79
CA TRP A 386 -16.65 -2.44 26.05
C TRP A 386 -17.45 -2.31 24.78
N ARG A 387 -18.50 -3.12 24.68
CA ARG A 387 -19.37 -3.11 23.51
C ARG A 387 -20.83 -3.31 23.86
N THR A 388 -21.67 -2.83 22.96
CA THR A 388 -23.11 -2.78 23.12
C THR A 388 -23.83 -3.20 21.86
N ARG A 389 -24.99 -3.84 22.05
CA ARG A 389 -25.91 -4.23 20.98
C ARG A 389 -27.29 -4.53 21.53
N PHE A 390 -28.35 -4.17 20.81
CA PHE A 390 -29.70 -4.59 21.21
C PHE A 390 -29.81 -6.12 21.21
N SER A 391 -30.56 -6.67 22.17
CA SER A 391 -30.81 -8.10 22.25
C SER A 391 -31.70 -8.60 21.11
N GLU A 392 -32.57 -7.72 20.59
CA GLU A 392 -33.46 -7.95 19.46
C GLU A 392 -33.33 -6.78 18.48
N LEU A 393 -33.03 -7.10 17.22
CA LEU A 393 -32.83 -6.13 16.13
C LEU A 393 -34.06 -6.14 15.22
N ASP A 394 -34.55 -4.96 14.88
CA ASP A 394 -35.63 -4.78 13.92
C ASP A 394 -35.10 -4.83 12.47
N PRO A 395 -35.94 -5.13 11.46
CA PRO A 395 -35.49 -5.17 10.06
C PRO A 395 -34.90 -3.83 9.59
N GLY A 396 -33.66 -3.87 9.07
CA GLY A 396 -32.94 -2.69 8.55
C GLY A 396 -32.04 -1.99 9.57
N GLU A 397 -32.02 -2.45 10.83
CA GLU A 397 -31.11 -1.97 11.86
C GLU A 397 -29.69 -2.51 11.69
N ASP A 398 -28.71 -1.71 12.15
CA ASP A 398 -27.32 -2.13 12.23
C ASP A 398 -27.16 -3.36 13.16
N THR A 399 -26.55 -4.41 12.63
CA THR A 399 -26.35 -5.69 13.33
C THR A 399 -25.01 -5.80 14.04
N THR A 400 -24.14 -4.82 13.83
CA THR A 400 -22.79 -4.77 14.40
C THR A 400 -22.84 -4.45 15.90
N TRP A 401 -21.75 -4.79 16.59
CA TRP A 401 -21.53 -4.32 17.94
C TRP A 401 -20.91 -2.93 17.89
N GLN A 402 -21.44 -2.00 18.68
CA GLN A 402 -20.79 -0.71 18.92
C GLN A 402 -19.73 -0.94 19.99
N GLU A 403 -18.46 -0.72 19.66
CA GLU A 403 -17.33 -1.07 20.51
C GLU A 403 -16.42 0.13 20.76
N PHE A 404 -16.23 0.46 22.04
CA PHE A 404 -15.31 1.48 22.52
C PHE A 404 -14.25 0.84 23.43
N SER A 405 -13.17 1.56 23.66
CA SER A 405 -12.17 1.21 24.68
C SER A 405 -11.89 2.40 25.58
N PHE A 406 -11.32 2.17 26.75
CA PHE A 406 -10.77 3.23 27.61
C PHE A 406 -9.64 2.65 28.45
N VAL A 407 -8.79 3.52 29.00
CA VAL A 407 -7.67 3.11 29.86
C VAL A 407 -7.91 3.65 31.27
N TYR A 408 -7.87 2.76 32.25
CA TYR A 408 -7.92 3.18 33.66
C TYR A 408 -6.52 3.55 34.13
N VAL A 409 -6.32 4.81 34.55
CA VAL A 409 -5.06 5.29 35.13
C VAL A 409 -5.35 5.97 36.47
N GLY A 410 -5.01 5.29 37.56
CA GLY A 410 -5.38 5.71 38.92
C GLY A 410 -4.82 7.08 39.29
N GLY A 411 -5.69 8.09 39.42
CA GLY A 411 -5.28 9.47 39.72
C GLY A 411 -4.51 10.19 38.60
N GLY A 412 -4.55 9.66 37.37
CA GLY A 412 -3.96 10.27 36.18
C GLY A 412 -4.76 11.46 35.62
N SER A 413 -4.20 12.12 34.60
CA SER A 413 -4.90 13.16 33.82
C SER A 413 -5.86 12.54 32.81
N THR A 414 -7.01 13.17 32.58
CA THR A 414 -7.94 12.81 31.50
C THR A 414 -7.33 13.09 30.13
N GLY A 415 -7.86 12.43 29.11
CA GLY A 415 -7.45 12.62 27.74
C GLY A 415 -7.68 11.35 26.94
N TRP A 416 -6.76 11.04 26.05
CA TRP A 416 -6.83 9.93 25.11
C TRP A 416 -5.54 9.12 25.12
N ALA A 417 -5.66 7.82 24.90
CA ALA A 417 -4.54 6.90 24.85
C ALA A 417 -4.80 5.69 23.95
N GLN A 418 -3.74 5.27 23.26
CA GLN A 418 -3.64 3.89 22.77
C GLN A 418 -2.51 3.23 23.53
N ALA A 419 -2.84 2.24 24.35
CA ALA A 419 -1.92 1.54 25.24
C ALA A 419 -2.01 0.02 25.12
N HIS A 420 -2.91 -0.49 24.26
CA HIS A 420 -3.04 -1.91 23.97
C HIS A 420 -2.97 -2.17 22.45
N PRO A 421 -2.31 -3.25 21.99
CA PRO A 421 -2.12 -3.55 20.57
C PRO A 421 -3.39 -3.57 19.73
N ASP A 422 -4.49 -4.11 20.27
CA ASP A 422 -5.75 -4.18 19.53
C ASP A 422 -6.34 -2.78 19.24
N GLN A 423 -5.98 -1.74 20.00
CA GLN A 423 -6.44 -0.37 19.72
C GLN A 423 -5.80 0.21 18.45
N PHE A 424 -4.64 -0.29 18.02
CA PHE A 424 -3.94 0.18 16.82
C PHE A 424 -4.50 -0.42 15.53
N GLN A 425 -5.39 -1.41 15.61
CA GLN A 425 -6.04 -2.00 14.43
C GLN A 425 -6.97 -1.00 13.71
N ASP A 426 -7.38 0.07 14.41
CA ASP A 426 -8.25 1.11 13.86
C ASP A 426 -7.46 2.32 13.34
N ASN A 427 -6.12 2.20 13.25
CA ASN A 427 -5.23 3.23 12.72
C ASN A 427 -5.10 3.11 11.21
N GLY A 428 -4.74 4.21 10.53
CA GLY A 428 -4.26 4.13 9.15
C GLY A 428 -2.88 3.49 9.14
N ILE A 429 -2.73 2.32 8.50
CA ILE A 429 -1.46 1.57 8.48
C ILE A 429 -1.02 1.37 7.04
N GLU A 430 0.23 1.71 6.75
CA GLU A 430 0.86 1.57 5.43
C GLU A 430 2.24 0.95 5.59
N GLY A 431 2.62 0.01 4.71
CA GLY A 431 3.94 -0.64 4.76
C GLY A 431 4.17 -1.53 6.00
N LEU A 432 3.15 -1.81 6.80
CA LEU A 432 3.25 -2.57 8.06
C LEU A 432 2.08 -3.53 8.23
N THR A 433 2.32 -4.60 8.98
CA THR A 433 1.31 -5.53 9.46
C THR A 433 1.50 -5.78 10.96
N GLN A 434 0.41 -6.10 11.67
CA GLN A 434 0.54 -6.53 13.07
C GLN A 434 1.12 -7.96 13.13
N GLY A 435 2.18 -8.12 13.90
CA GLY A 435 2.83 -9.42 14.10
C GLY A 435 2.00 -10.38 14.94
N VAL A 436 2.43 -11.65 14.97
CA VAL A 436 1.77 -12.75 15.69
C VAL A 436 1.78 -12.54 17.22
N LEU A 437 2.73 -11.76 17.73
CA LEU A 437 2.76 -11.33 19.12
C LEU A 437 2.10 -9.95 19.25
N ALA A 438 1.15 -9.81 20.17
CA ALA A 438 0.47 -8.56 20.43
C ALA A 438 1.49 -7.42 20.69
N GLY A 439 1.40 -6.35 19.89
CA GLY A 439 2.25 -5.16 20.04
C GLY A 439 3.59 -5.23 19.31
N THR A 440 3.73 -6.15 18.35
CA THR A 440 4.84 -6.19 17.41
C THR A 440 4.37 -5.80 16.03
N TRP A 441 5.18 -5.02 15.33
CA TRP A 441 4.96 -4.66 13.92
C TRP A 441 5.87 -5.51 13.06
N GLN A 442 5.41 -5.83 11.86
CA GLN A 442 6.17 -6.58 10.87
C GLN A 442 6.09 -5.85 9.54
N PHE A 443 7.24 -5.67 8.90
CA PHE A 443 7.27 -5.33 7.49
C PHE A 443 6.66 -6.49 6.68
N PRO A 444 5.78 -6.22 5.72
CA PRO A 444 5.30 -7.23 4.79
C PRO A 444 6.47 -7.97 4.15
N THR A 445 6.31 -9.28 3.96
CA THR A 445 7.33 -10.12 3.33
C THR A 445 6.81 -10.71 2.03
N THR A 446 7.65 -10.74 1.00
CA THR A 446 7.39 -11.42 -0.26
C THR A 446 8.06 -12.78 -0.26
N GLU A 447 7.28 -13.87 -0.43
CA GLU A 447 7.81 -15.23 -0.46
C GLU A 447 8.24 -15.64 -1.87
N VAL A 448 9.45 -16.17 -2.00
CA VAL A 448 10.01 -16.68 -3.25
C VAL A 448 10.29 -18.19 -3.07
N PRO A 449 9.41 -19.08 -3.57
CA PRO A 449 9.56 -20.51 -3.44
C PRO A 449 10.70 -21.04 -4.31
N LEU A 450 11.45 -21.97 -3.76
CA LEU A 450 12.62 -22.64 -4.34
C LEU A 450 12.43 -24.15 -4.32
N GLU A 451 12.73 -24.80 -5.43
CA GLU A 451 12.86 -26.26 -5.53
C GLU A 451 14.21 -26.58 -6.13
N VAL A 452 14.97 -27.49 -5.52
CA VAL A 452 16.23 -27.98 -6.08
C VAL A 452 16.15 -29.49 -6.21
N LEU A 453 16.53 -29.99 -7.38
CA LEU A 453 16.72 -31.40 -7.71
C LEU A 453 18.17 -31.60 -8.13
N THR A 454 18.93 -32.39 -7.36
CA THR A 454 20.33 -32.68 -7.71
C THR A 454 20.76 -34.11 -7.32
N TYR A 455 21.94 -34.53 -7.80
CA TYR A 455 22.50 -35.89 -7.65
C TYR A 455 23.99 -35.89 -7.28
N GLY A 456 24.43 -37.03 -6.72
CA GLY A 456 25.85 -37.38 -6.53
C GLY A 456 26.28 -38.58 -7.37
N ASP A 457 27.56 -38.91 -7.40
CA ASP A 457 28.21 -39.90 -8.31
C ASP A 457 27.72 -41.35 -8.22
N SER A 458 26.89 -41.69 -7.22
CA SER A 458 26.40 -43.04 -6.97
C SER A 458 25.15 -43.44 -7.79
N VAL A 459 24.62 -42.55 -8.63
CA VAL A 459 23.32 -42.73 -9.30
C VAL A 459 23.49 -43.14 -10.76
N ALA A 460 23.08 -44.37 -11.09
CA ALA A 460 23.13 -44.86 -12.46
C ALA A 460 21.99 -44.29 -13.32
N GLY A 461 22.32 -43.66 -14.44
CA GLY A 461 21.34 -43.17 -15.43
C GLY A 461 20.78 -41.78 -15.16
N VAL A 462 21.40 -41.03 -14.23
CA VAL A 462 21.16 -39.61 -14.00
C VAL A 462 22.42 -38.85 -14.36
N ASP A 463 22.29 -37.71 -15.02
CA ASP A 463 23.40 -36.83 -15.36
C ASP A 463 23.06 -35.35 -15.12
N ARG A 464 23.99 -34.45 -15.45
CA ARG A 464 23.84 -33.00 -15.25
C ARG A 464 22.60 -32.39 -15.91
N THR A 465 21.98 -33.07 -16.88
CA THR A 465 20.76 -32.63 -17.55
C THR A 465 19.48 -32.90 -16.76
N ASP A 466 19.56 -33.77 -15.75
CA ASP A 466 18.45 -34.09 -14.84
C ASP A 466 18.42 -33.17 -13.60
N VAL A 467 19.41 -32.28 -13.45
CA VAL A 467 19.44 -31.27 -12.37
C VAL A 467 18.40 -30.20 -12.67
N GLN A 468 17.57 -29.88 -11.68
CA GLN A 468 16.58 -28.82 -11.76
C GLN A 468 16.76 -27.85 -10.60
N VAL A 469 16.70 -26.56 -10.90
CA VAL A 469 16.51 -25.51 -9.88
C VAL A 469 15.30 -24.73 -10.32
N THR A 470 14.25 -24.67 -9.51
CA THR A 470 13.03 -23.94 -9.77
C THR A 470 12.95 -22.76 -8.81
N ILE A 471 12.70 -21.55 -9.31
CA ILE A 471 12.47 -20.34 -8.51
C ILE A 471 11.14 -19.75 -9.00
N LEU A 472 10.18 -19.47 -8.12
CA LEU A 472 8.82 -19.00 -8.49
C LEU A 472 8.12 -19.91 -9.52
N GLY A 473 8.32 -21.23 -9.41
CA GLY A 473 7.77 -22.21 -10.35
C GLY A 473 8.46 -22.24 -11.73
N GLN A 474 9.51 -21.44 -11.94
CA GLN A 474 10.25 -21.38 -13.20
C GLN A 474 11.58 -22.16 -13.12
N PRO A 475 11.89 -23.07 -14.07
CA PRO A 475 13.16 -23.80 -14.07
C PRO A 475 14.33 -22.92 -14.57
N TYR A 476 15.42 -22.94 -13.81
CA TYR A 476 16.69 -22.25 -14.07
C TYR A 476 17.79 -23.19 -14.56
N ILE A 477 17.57 -24.51 -14.58
CA ILE A 477 18.43 -25.47 -15.29
C ILE A 477 17.51 -26.33 -16.15
N PHE A 478 17.62 -26.21 -17.47
CA PHE A 478 16.78 -26.96 -18.42
C PHE A 478 17.49 -27.19 -19.77
N PRO A 479 17.18 -28.30 -20.47
CA PRO A 479 17.65 -28.53 -21.83
C PRO A 479 16.95 -27.58 -22.81
N VAL A 480 17.73 -26.81 -23.57
CA VAL A 480 17.19 -25.79 -24.49
C VAL A 480 16.99 -26.35 -25.90
N GLY A 481 17.64 -27.48 -26.23
CA GLY A 481 17.41 -28.19 -27.49
C GLY A 481 17.89 -27.43 -28.73
N ASP A 482 18.72 -26.40 -28.53
CA ASP A 482 19.24 -25.51 -29.57
C ASP A 482 20.69 -25.81 -29.98
N GLY A 483 21.25 -26.93 -29.47
CA GLY A 483 22.61 -27.38 -29.77
C GLY A 483 23.71 -26.63 -29.01
N LEU A 484 23.36 -25.74 -28.08
CA LEU A 484 24.29 -25.03 -27.18
C LEU A 484 24.18 -25.52 -25.73
N ASP A 485 23.55 -26.67 -25.50
CA ASP A 485 23.33 -27.26 -24.19
C ASP A 485 24.65 -27.46 -23.42
N ASP A 486 25.74 -27.82 -24.12
CA ASP A 486 27.03 -28.13 -23.50
C ASP A 486 27.66 -26.96 -22.72
N ILE A 487 27.37 -25.71 -23.13
CA ILE A 487 27.88 -24.47 -22.52
C ILE A 487 26.89 -23.79 -21.57
N ARG A 488 25.65 -24.30 -21.45
CA ARG A 488 24.59 -23.68 -20.62
C ARG A 488 24.26 -24.49 -19.38
N PHE A 489 24.36 -25.82 -19.44
CA PHE A 489 24.23 -26.67 -18.27
C PHE A 489 25.38 -26.41 -17.29
N CYS A 490 25.04 -26.39 -16.01
CA CYS A 490 26.04 -26.38 -14.95
C CYS A 490 26.99 -27.56 -15.14
N ARG A 491 28.29 -27.31 -14.91
CA ARG A 491 29.32 -28.33 -15.13
C ARG A 491 29.12 -29.46 -14.12
N ASP A 492 29.37 -30.68 -14.55
CA ASP A 492 29.35 -31.82 -13.65
C ASP A 492 30.55 -31.76 -12.69
N ASN A 493 30.43 -32.39 -11.52
CA ASN A 493 31.44 -32.39 -10.45
C ASN A 493 31.75 -30.97 -9.94
N SER A 494 30.69 -30.22 -9.60
CA SER A 494 30.75 -28.80 -9.25
C SER A 494 29.94 -28.44 -7.99
N VAL A 495 30.32 -27.31 -7.38
CA VAL A 495 29.53 -26.57 -6.39
C VAL A 495 28.87 -25.39 -7.09
N ASN A 496 27.58 -25.19 -6.83
CA ASN A 496 26.75 -24.18 -7.47
C ASN A 496 26.18 -23.25 -6.42
N ALA A 497 26.13 -21.96 -6.71
CA ALA A 497 25.74 -20.93 -5.76
C ALA A 497 24.82 -19.87 -6.40
N ILE A 498 23.71 -19.55 -5.74
CA ILE A 498 22.76 -18.49 -6.11
C ILE A 498 22.56 -17.58 -4.90
N ALA A 499 22.70 -16.27 -5.08
CA ALA A 499 22.37 -15.30 -4.04
C ALA A 499 21.00 -14.68 -4.32
N PHE A 500 20.27 -14.26 -3.29
CA PHE A 500 18.98 -13.58 -3.40
C PHE A 500 19.00 -12.31 -2.56
N ASP A 501 18.58 -11.21 -3.19
CA ASP A 501 18.47 -9.90 -2.56
C ASP A 501 17.46 -9.96 -1.42
N ARG A 502 17.86 -9.44 -0.26
CA ARG A 502 17.07 -9.48 0.97
C ARG A 502 15.81 -8.60 0.97
N GLN A 503 15.74 -7.55 0.14
CA GLN A 503 14.57 -6.66 0.07
C GLN A 503 13.50 -7.21 -0.89
N SER A 504 13.92 -7.63 -2.07
CA SER A 504 13.02 -8.09 -3.14
C SER A 504 12.80 -9.61 -3.14
N GLY A 505 13.74 -10.38 -2.59
CA GLY A 505 13.77 -11.84 -2.73
C GLY A 505 14.27 -12.32 -4.10
N PHE A 506 14.67 -11.42 -5.00
CA PHE A 506 15.10 -11.79 -6.34
C PHE A 506 16.53 -12.36 -6.39
N PRO A 507 16.78 -13.40 -7.20
CA PRO A 507 18.12 -13.96 -7.34
C PRO A 507 19.08 -13.01 -8.06
N TYR A 508 20.39 -13.13 -7.86
CA TYR A 508 21.40 -12.40 -8.63
C TYR A 508 22.72 -13.16 -8.71
N LEU A 509 23.54 -12.85 -9.71
CA LEU A 509 24.89 -13.41 -9.86
C LEU A 509 25.91 -12.59 -9.06
N VAL A 510 26.70 -13.25 -8.22
CA VAL A 510 27.64 -12.55 -7.32
C VAL A 510 28.99 -12.31 -8.00
N ILE A 511 29.54 -13.34 -8.63
CA ILE A 511 30.78 -13.21 -9.38
C ILE A 511 30.45 -12.99 -10.85
N ASN A 512 30.51 -11.74 -11.27
CA ASN A 512 30.46 -11.33 -12.66
C ASN A 512 31.84 -10.80 -13.09
N ASP A 513 32.58 -11.60 -13.85
CA ASP A 513 33.91 -11.24 -14.38
C ASP A 513 33.85 -10.35 -15.64
N GLY A 514 32.64 -9.97 -16.07
CA GLY A 514 32.37 -9.29 -17.33
C GLY A 514 32.56 -10.20 -18.54
N GLY A 515 31.99 -9.78 -19.68
CA GLY A 515 31.97 -10.56 -20.93
C GLY A 515 30.57 -11.08 -21.26
N PHE A 516 30.45 -11.92 -22.29
CA PHE A 516 29.18 -12.58 -22.61
C PHE A 516 28.96 -13.74 -21.63
N ASP A 517 27.82 -13.79 -20.93
CA ASP A 517 27.55 -14.80 -19.88
C ASP A 517 27.71 -16.24 -20.38
N LEU A 518 27.44 -16.49 -21.66
CA LEU A 518 27.68 -17.78 -22.33
C LEU A 518 29.13 -18.26 -22.36
N LEU A 519 30.08 -17.36 -22.17
CA LEU A 519 31.52 -17.62 -22.17
C LEU A 519 32.09 -17.58 -20.75
N ASN A 520 31.30 -17.17 -19.76
CA ASN A 520 31.70 -17.25 -18.37
C ASN A 520 31.63 -18.71 -17.93
N ARG A 521 32.79 -19.35 -17.88
CA ARG A 521 32.91 -20.74 -17.45
C ARG A 521 32.41 -20.96 -16.01
N ASN A 522 32.33 -19.90 -15.20
CA ASN A 522 31.96 -19.94 -13.79
C ASN A 522 30.49 -19.53 -13.55
N SER A 523 29.66 -19.48 -14.59
CA SER A 523 28.20 -19.32 -14.47
C SER A 523 27.44 -20.33 -15.34
N CYS A 524 26.20 -20.64 -14.98
CA CYS A 524 25.36 -21.58 -15.71
C CYS A 524 23.86 -21.29 -15.54
N GLY A 525 23.03 -22.06 -16.25
CA GLY A 525 21.58 -22.05 -16.12
C GLY A 525 20.84 -21.24 -17.19
N ARG A 526 19.54 -21.04 -16.94
CA ARG A 526 18.65 -20.17 -17.69
C ARG A 526 19.32 -18.82 -17.77
N ARG A 527 19.09 -18.19 -18.91
CA ARG A 527 19.45 -16.82 -19.09
C ARG A 527 18.33 -15.97 -18.47
N PRO A 528 18.63 -15.11 -17.48
CA PRO A 528 19.98 -14.72 -17.07
C PRO A 528 20.76 -15.64 -16.06
N GLN A 529 22.04 -15.94 -16.33
CA GLN A 529 22.80 -16.96 -15.59
C GLN A 529 23.09 -16.49 -14.17
N ILE A 530 22.22 -16.80 -13.23
CA ILE A 530 22.35 -16.44 -11.80
C ILE A 530 23.12 -17.47 -10.98
N ILE A 531 23.50 -18.59 -11.59
CA ILE A 531 24.13 -19.69 -10.88
C ILE A 531 25.64 -19.59 -11.07
N ASN A 532 26.37 -19.16 -10.05
CA ASN A 532 27.83 -19.30 -10.06
C ASN A 532 28.19 -20.79 -9.91
N ASN A 533 29.03 -21.32 -10.80
CA ASN A 533 29.37 -22.74 -10.92
C ASN A 533 30.88 -22.94 -10.75
N PHE A 534 31.29 -23.66 -9.71
CA PHE A 534 32.70 -23.82 -9.31
C PHE A 534 33.15 -25.29 -9.39
N LEU A 535 34.25 -25.55 -10.08
CA LEU A 535 34.91 -26.85 -10.02
C LEU A 535 35.83 -26.94 -8.80
N GLN A 536 36.21 -28.16 -8.42
CA GLN A 536 37.18 -28.40 -7.33
C GLN A 536 38.47 -27.57 -7.48
N ALA A 537 38.95 -27.36 -8.71
CA ALA A 537 40.15 -26.56 -8.98
C ALA A 537 39.92 -25.05 -8.75
N ASP A 538 38.71 -24.55 -8.95
CA ASP A 538 38.34 -23.14 -8.71
C ASP A 538 38.25 -22.84 -7.20
N ILE A 539 37.91 -23.87 -6.41
CA ILE A 539 37.83 -23.81 -4.94
C ILE A 539 39.22 -23.96 -4.30
N THR A 540 39.99 -24.97 -4.74
CA THR A 540 41.29 -25.32 -4.13
C THR A 540 42.47 -24.53 -4.71
N GLY A 541 42.31 -23.94 -5.89
CA GLY A 541 43.32 -23.16 -6.61
C GLY A 541 43.55 -21.77 -6.03
N GLU A 542 44.62 -21.11 -6.49
CA GLU A 542 45.06 -19.82 -5.93
C GLU A 542 44.04 -18.68 -6.04
N SER A 543 43.08 -18.75 -6.97
CA SER A 543 42.07 -17.70 -7.17
C SER A 543 40.91 -17.74 -6.15
N ARG A 544 40.75 -18.85 -5.40
CA ARG A 544 39.77 -18.98 -4.30
C ARG A 544 38.38 -18.45 -4.65
N GLU A 545 37.82 -18.90 -5.78
CA GLU A 545 36.57 -18.31 -6.32
C GLU A 545 35.40 -18.40 -5.34
N LEU A 546 35.33 -19.45 -4.52
CA LEU A 546 34.26 -19.59 -3.52
C LEU A 546 34.39 -18.56 -2.37
N ASN A 547 35.61 -18.16 -1.99
CA ASN A 547 35.81 -17.07 -1.02
C ASN A 547 35.39 -15.73 -1.63
N ARG A 548 35.77 -15.49 -2.89
CA ARG A 548 35.35 -14.29 -3.62
C ARG A 548 33.83 -14.20 -3.74
N TYR A 549 33.15 -15.34 -3.89
CA TYR A 549 31.70 -15.40 -3.90
C TYR A 549 31.15 -14.99 -2.53
N VAL A 550 31.67 -15.59 -1.45
CA VAL A 550 31.26 -15.22 -0.08
C VAL A 550 31.45 -13.72 0.17
N GLU A 551 32.59 -13.15 -0.21
CA GLU A 551 32.88 -11.72 -0.06
C GLU A 551 31.92 -10.83 -0.85
N GLY A 552 31.53 -11.25 -2.05
CA GLY A 552 30.65 -10.49 -2.94
C GLY A 552 29.17 -10.48 -2.56
N VAL A 553 28.70 -11.45 -1.77
CA VAL A 553 27.31 -11.49 -1.28
C VAL A 553 27.09 -10.34 -0.29
N ALA A 554 26.03 -9.55 -0.48
CA ALA A 554 25.71 -8.46 0.45
C ALA A 554 25.27 -8.99 1.82
N ALA A 555 25.49 -8.19 2.87
CA ALA A 555 25.04 -8.56 4.21
C ALA A 555 23.51 -8.66 4.24
N GLY A 556 22.98 -9.74 4.83
CA GLY A 556 21.56 -10.01 4.93
C GLY A 556 20.96 -10.83 3.78
N ASP A 557 21.67 -11.02 2.68
CA ASP A 557 21.18 -11.78 1.53
C ASP A 557 21.16 -13.29 1.76
N TRP A 558 20.27 -13.97 1.05
CA TRP A 558 20.15 -15.43 1.07
C TRP A 558 21.09 -16.06 0.06
N VAL A 559 21.60 -17.25 0.37
CA VAL A 559 22.49 -18.03 -0.49
C VAL A 559 22.05 -19.48 -0.54
N LEU A 560 21.76 -19.94 -1.75
CA LEU A 560 21.52 -21.35 -2.07
C LEU A 560 22.81 -21.97 -2.63
N LEU A 561 23.36 -22.97 -1.93
CA LEU A 561 24.47 -23.80 -2.40
C LEU A 561 23.99 -25.21 -2.72
N PHE A 562 24.39 -25.77 -3.85
CA PHE A 562 24.09 -27.16 -4.19
C PHE A 562 25.20 -27.79 -5.04
N THR A 563 25.37 -29.11 -4.93
CA THR A 563 26.39 -29.86 -5.68
C THR A 563 25.80 -30.58 -6.86
N ILE A 564 26.59 -30.78 -7.93
CA ILE A 564 26.28 -31.68 -9.05
C ILE A 564 27.42 -32.69 -9.17
N GLY A 565 27.12 -33.99 -9.13
CA GLY A 565 28.11 -35.05 -9.32
C GLY A 565 29.05 -35.25 -8.13
N THR A 566 30.34 -35.48 -8.40
CA THR A 566 31.38 -35.74 -7.38
C THR A 566 31.99 -34.43 -6.88
N VAL A 567 31.94 -34.19 -5.57
CA VAL A 567 32.62 -33.06 -4.92
C VAL A 567 33.34 -33.56 -3.67
N ASP A 568 34.56 -33.07 -3.40
CA ASP A 568 35.36 -33.49 -2.24
C ASP A 568 35.67 -32.29 -1.32
N PRO A 569 34.79 -31.99 -0.35
CA PRO A 569 35.05 -30.93 0.63
C PRO A 569 36.25 -31.21 1.54
N THR A 570 36.72 -32.46 1.66
CA THR A 570 37.89 -32.80 2.50
C THR A 570 39.20 -32.28 1.94
N ALA A 571 39.23 -31.98 0.64
CA ALA A 571 40.35 -31.36 -0.04
C ALA A 571 40.28 -29.82 -0.07
N TRP A 572 39.24 -29.20 0.49
CA TRP A 572 39.11 -27.75 0.51
C TRP A 572 40.03 -27.10 1.57
N PRO A 573 40.71 -25.99 1.22
CA PRO A 573 41.49 -25.20 2.17
C PRO A 573 40.66 -24.71 3.36
N THR A 574 41.29 -24.55 4.53
CA THR A 574 40.59 -24.13 5.77
C THR A 574 39.93 -22.76 5.64
N ASP A 575 40.56 -21.83 4.91
CA ASP A 575 40.02 -20.50 4.61
C ASP A 575 38.72 -20.53 3.79
N VAL A 576 38.52 -21.55 2.94
CA VAL A 576 37.26 -21.76 2.21
C VAL A 576 36.17 -22.26 3.16
N LEU A 577 36.51 -23.23 4.02
CA LEU A 577 35.58 -23.79 4.99
C LEU A 577 35.12 -22.74 6.02
N ASP A 578 36.04 -21.86 6.45
CA ASP A 578 35.75 -20.77 7.37
C ASP A 578 34.85 -19.70 6.72
N ALA A 579 35.04 -19.38 5.43
CA ALA A 579 34.20 -18.41 4.72
C ALA A 579 32.74 -18.87 4.62
N LEU A 580 32.48 -20.15 4.37
CA LEU A 580 31.12 -20.70 4.29
C LEU A 580 30.38 -20.66 5.64
N ALA A 581 31.09 -20.47 6.75
CA ALA A 581 30.47 -20.26 8.06
C ALA A 581 29.70 -18.93 8.13
N GLU A 582 29.98 -17.95 7.27
CA GLU A 582 29.21 -16.69 7.17
C GLU A 582 27.76 -16.91 6.72
N PHE A 583 27.50 -18.00 6.01
CA PHE A 583 26.14 -18.42 5.66
C PHE A 583 25.55 -19.40 6.67
N GLY A 584 26.36 -19.91 7.60
CA GLY A 584 25.98 -20.86 8.64
C GLY A 584 26.30 -22.32 8.37
N VAL A 585 27.11 -22.64 7.34
CA VAL A 585 27.61 -24.01 7.15
C VAL A 585 28.81 -24.24 8.05
N SER A 586 28.75 -25.24 8.93
CA SER A 586 29.92 -25.61 9.74
C SER A 586 30.94 -26.41 8.92
N ALA A 587 32.23 -26.20 9.17
CA ALA A 587 33.31 -26.98 8.56
C ALA A 587 33.15 -28.49 8.80
N ASP A 588 32.74 -28.89 10.01
CA ASP A 588 32.47 -30.29 10.36
C ASP A 588 31.35 -30.89 9.49
N SER A 589 30.30 -30.11 9.18
CA SER A 589 29.21 -30.55 8.30
C SER A 589 29.73 -30.83 6.89
N LEU A 590 30.55 -29.95 6.32
CA LEU A 590 31.14 -30.11 4.99
C LEU A 590 32.11 -31.28 4.93
N LEU A 591 33.01 -31.40 5.90
CA LEU A 591 33.99 -32.49 5.98
C LEU A 591 33.35 -33.87 6.20
N SER A 592 32.10 -33.90 6.67
CA SER A 592 31.35 -35.14 6.82
C SER A 592 30.77 -35.68 5.51
N VAL A 593 30.68 -34.86 4.46
CA VAL A 593 30.12 -35.21 3.15
C VAL A 593 31.08 -36.15 2.42
N GLY A 594 30.58 -37.32 2.02
CA GLY A 594 31.35 -38.27 1.22
C GLY A 594 31.52 -37.78 -0.22
N THR A 595 32.59 -38.18 -0.89
CA THR A 595 32.92 -37.70 -2.24
C THR A 595 31.85 -37.97 -3.30
N SER A 596 30.99 -38.96 -3.07
CA SER A 596 29.93 -39.39 -4.00
C SER A 596 28.52 -38.98 -3.56
N GLU A 597 28.41 -38.07 -2.59
CA GLU A 597 27.14 -37.58 -2.04
C GLU A 597 26.84 -36.15 -2.50
N ALA A 598 25.55 -35.84 -2.58
CA ALA A 598 25.09 -34.49 -2.89
C ALA A 598 24.55 -33.77 -1.65
N PHE A 599 24.68 -32.45 -1.63
CA PHE A 599 24.06 -31.58 -0.64
C PHE A 599 23.38 -30.38 -1.29
N VAL A 600 22.35 -29.89 -0.60
CA VAL A 600 21.70 -28.59 -0.84
C VAL A 600 21.67 -27.85 0.48
N PHE A 601 22.03 -26.57 0.42
CA PHE A 601 22.12 -25.69 1.55
C PHE A 601 21.49 -24.35 1.20
N LEU A 602 20.63 -23.87 2.09
CA LEU A 602 20.14 -22.50 2.07
C LEU A 602 20.57 -21.85 3.39
N GLY A 603 21.28 -20.72 3.29
CA GLY A 603 21.71 -19.93 4.42
C GLY A 603 21.60 -18.45 4.15
N GLN A 604 21.79 -17.63 5.17
CA GLN A 604 21.71 -16.16 5.05
C GLN A 604 22.98 -15.54 5.60
N LYS A 605 23.53 -14.54 4.90
CA LYS A 605 24.77 -13.86 5.31
C LYS A 605 24.51 -12.90 6.47
N ARG A 606 24.44 -13.41 7.70
CA ARG A 606 24.15 -12.63 8.92
C ARG A 606 25.11 -13.00 10.06
N THR A 607 25.12 -12.19 11.11
CA THR A 607 25.94 -12.42 12.31
C THR A 607 25.57 -13.71 13.04
N THR A 608 24.29 -14.13 12.99
CA THR A 608 23.81 -15.44 13.45
C THR A 608 22.97 -16.08 12.34
N PRO A 609 23.56 -16.87 11.45
CA PRO A 609 22.86 -17.40 10.29
C PRO A 609 21.76 -18.40 10.65
N THR A 610 20.59 -18.26 10.03
CA THR A 610 19.58 -19.32 9.95
C THR A 610 19.84 -20.19 8.72
N THR A 611 19.82 -21.51 8.91
CA THR A 611 20.22 -22.44 7.83
C THR A 611 19.30 -23.63 7.69
N VAL A 612 19.02 -24.00 6.45
CA VAL A 612 18.48 -25.30 6.07
C VAL A 612 19.58 -26.08 5.38
N TRP A 613 20.09 -27.12 6.04
CA TRP A 613 21.07 -28.04 5.49
C TRP A 613 20.41 -29.40 5.22
N ARG A 614 20.59 -29.92 4.00
CA ARG A 614 20.11 -31.25 3.58
C ARG A 614 21.21 -31.98 2.80
N ARG A 615 21.41 -33.25 3.14
CA ARG A 615 22.42 -34.15 2.56
C ARG A 615 21.74 -35.47 2.23
N VAL A 616 22.12 -36.10 1.12
CA VAL A 616 21.65 -37.45 0.75
C VAL A 616 22.83 -38.40 0.69
N ALA A 617 22.74 -39.49 1.46
CA ALA A 617 23.63 -40.65 1.36
C ALA A 617 22.84 -41.78 0.67
N ASP A 618 23.41 -42.34 -0.41
CA ASP A 618 22.87 -43.45 -1.21
C ASP A 618 21.49 -43.21 -1.89
N SER A 619 21.55 -42.59 -3.07
CA SER A 619 20.62 -42.64 -4.22
C SER A 619 19.56 -41.53 -4.45
N VAL A 620 19.75 -40.92 -5.64
CA VAL A 620 18.87 -40.43 -6.72
C VAL A 620 18.42 -38.98 -6.78
N THR A 621 17.75 -38.38 -5.79
CA THR A 621 17.28 -36.98 -5.94
C THR A 621 17.07 -36.34 -4.58
N LEU A 622 17.73 -35.21 -4.32
CA LEU A 622 17.39 -34.33 -3.21
C LEU A 622 16.38 -33.31 -3.74
N ASP A 623 15.11 -33.43 -3.34
CA ASP A 623 14.02 -32.47 -3.62
C ASP A 623 13.80 -31.62 -2.36
N VAL A 624 14.21 -30.35 -2.43
CA VAL A 624 14.09 -29.40 -1.32
C VAL A 624 13.18 -28.27 -1.75
N ALA A 625 11.93 -28.31 -1.29
CA ALA A 625 11.04 -27.16 -1.27
C ALA A 625 11.41 -26.26 -0.07
N THR A 626 11.79 -25.03 -0.34
CA THR A 626 12.08 -23.99 0.65
C THR A 626 11.73 -22.62 0.08
N SER A 627 11.85 -21.54 0.84
CA SER A 627 11.52 -20.20 0.34
C SER A 627 12.54 -19.18 0.84
N VAL A 628 12.86 -18.19 0.02
CA VAL A 628 13.51 -16.95 0.46
C VAL A 628 12.45 -15.85 0.60
N PHE A 629 12.75 -14.85 1.42
CA PHE A 629 11.79 -13.78 1.72
C PHE A 629 12.42 -12.42 1.43
N GLY A 630 11.77 -11.63 0.58
CA GLY A 630 11.98 -10.19 0.47
C GLY A 630 11.21 -9.46 1.58
N GLN A 631 11.70 -8.33 2.09
CA GLN A 631 11.09 -7.60 3.20
C GLN A 631 11.10 -6.09 2.94
N PHE A 632 9.96 -5.43 3.22
CA PHE A 632 9.90 -3.96 3.28
C PHE A 632 10.83 -3.44 4.37
N THR A 633 11.26 -2.18 4.27
CA THR A 633 12.18 -1.53 5.23
C THR A 633 11.55 -0.36 5.97
N GLU A 634 10.34 0.07 5.59
CA GLU A 634 9.67 1.21 6.18
C GLU A 634 8.14 1.07 6.21
N GLY A 635 7.49 1.87 7.05
CA GLY A 635 6.06 2.06 7.01
C GLY A 635 5.52 3.07 8.03
N ASN A 636 4.23 3.36 7.93
CA ASN A 636 3.57 4.44 8.65
C ASN A 636 2.35 3.96 9.44
N ILE A 637 2.13 4.55 10.61
CA ILE A 637 0.90 4.37 11.41
C ILE A 637 0.34 5.75 11.77
N GLN A 638 -0.91 6.01 11.40
CA GLN A 638 -1.62 7.25 11.67
C GLN A 638 -2.80 7.03 12.63
N SER A 639 -2.88 7.83 13.70
CA SER A 639 -3.93 7.72 14.71
C SER A 639 -5.31 8.15 14.17
N PRO A 640 -6.39 7.64 14.80
CA PRO A 640 -7.69 8.32 14.81
C PRO A 640 -7.59 9.76 15.31
N ARG A 641 -8.68 10.53 15.17
CA ARG A 641 -8.78 11.87 15.75
C ARG A 641 -8.72 11.77 17.27
N ILE A 642 -7.94 12.69 17.82
CA ILE A 642 -7.77 12.91 19.24
C ILE A 642 -8.54 14.18 19.57
N GLY A 643 -9.41 14.15 20.58
CA GLY A 643 -10.34 15.23 20.89
C GLY A 643 -11.81 14.89 20.52
N PRO A 644 -12.71 15.88 20.55
CA PRO A 644 -12.43 17.31 20.63
C PRO A 644 -11.91 17.78 22.00
N ALA A 645 -11.09 18.82 22.01
CA ALA A 645 -10.57 19.45 23.24
C ALA A 645 -11.12 20.86 23.45
N THR A 646 -11.26 21.27 24.71
CA THR A 646 -11.42 22.67 25.12
C THR A 646 -10.09 23.30 25.52
N ASP A 647 -9.20 22.48 26.10
CA ASP A 647 -7.82 22.85 26.44
C ASP A 647 -6.89 21.65 26.21
N TRP A 648 -5.79 21.87 25.47
CA TRP A 648 -4.75 20.87 25.22
C TRP A 648 -3.74 20.81 26.37
N GLY A 649 -3.42 19.59 26.82
CA GLY A 649 -2.43 19.31 27.85
C GLY A 649 -1.06 18.96 27.27
N ASP A 650 -0.67 17.69 27.41
CA ASP A 650 0.64 17.17 27.04
C ASP A 650 0.50 15.91 26.17
N LEU A 651 1.40 15.78 25.19
CA LEU A 651 1.66 14.55 24.45
C LEU A 651 2.79 13.80 25.15
N PHE A 652 2.55 12.53 25.49
CA PHE A 652 3.56 11.63 26.02
C PHE A 652 3.79 10.46 25.07
N ILE A 653 5.04 10.30 24.65
CA ILE A 653 5.53 9.20 23.82
C ILE A 653 6.58 8.45 24.64
N PRO A 654 6.39 7.14 24.92
CA PRO A 654 7.35 6.35 25.67
C PRO A 654 8.65 6.17 24.88
N ALA A 655 9.72 5.80 25.59
CA ALA A 655 10.97 5.43 24.94
C ALA A 655 10.78 4.21 24.02
N VAL A 656 11.10 4.39 22.74
CA VAL A 656 11.14 3.30 21.77
C VAL A 656 12.52 2.63 21.87
N ALA A 657 12.52 1.30 22.02
CA ALA A 657 13.76 0.54 21.96
C ALA A 657 14.21 0.47 20.51
N LEU A 658 15.33 1.13 20.20
CA LEU A 658 15.98 1.08 18.90
C LEU A 658 17.17 0.11 18.97
N THR A 659 17.31 -0.72 17.95
CA THR A 659 18.42 -1.64 17.73
C THR A 659 19.10 -1.34 16.40
N GLY A 660 20.42 -1.45 16.34
CA GLY A 660 21.14 -1.23 15.08
C GLY A 660 20.92 0.15 14.47
N ASP A 661 20.28 0.16 13.31
CA ASP A 661 19.96 1.28 12.41
C ASP A 661 18.47 1.65 12.39
N ASP A 662 17.67 1.09 13.31
CA ASP A 662 16.28 1.46 13.54
C ASP A 662 16.08 2.99 13.60
N GLN A 663 15.13 3.50 12.81
CA GLN A 663 14.67 4.89 12.87
C GLN A 663 13.17 4.96 13.17
N VAL A 664 12.82 5.94 14.01
CA VAL A 664 11.44 6.25 14.35
C VAL A 664 11.25 7.76 14.39
N GLN A 665 10.23 8.24 13.70
CA GLN A 665 9.83 9.65 13.70
C GLN A 665 8.35 9.76 14.05
N PHE A 666 8.01 10.71 14.94
CA PHE A 666 6.64 11.02 15.31
C PHE A 666 6.26 12.41 14.83
N ASP A 667 5.13 12.56 14.16
CA ASP A 667 4.60 13.85 13.73
C ASP A 667 3.25 14.14 14.40
N LEU A 668 3.00 15.41 14.72
CA LEU A 668 1.72 15.90 15.24
C LEU A 668 1.03 16.79 14.21
N PHE A 669 -0.22 16.44 13.90
CA PHE A 669 -1.09 17.22 13.03
C PHE A 669 -2.24 17.82 13.83
N GLY A 670 -2.60 19.05 13.51
CA GLY A 670 -3.82 19.71 13.95
C GLY A 670 -4.91 19.53 12.91
N VAL A 671 -6.13 19.25 13.36
CA VAL A 671 -7.29 19.08 12.48
C VAL A 671 -8.17 20.32 12.60
N LEU A 672 -8.36 21.02 11.49
CA LEU A 672 -9.24 22.19 11.41
C LEU A 672 -10.72 21.79 11.59
N PRO A 673 -11.63 22.73 11.94
CA PRO A 673 -13.06 22.45 12.04
C PRO A 673 -13.70 21.91 10.74
N ASN A 674 -13.11 22.20 9.58
CA ASN A 674 -13.52 21.64 8.28
C ASN A 674 -12.98 20.21 8.04
N GLY A 675 -12.21 19.65 8.97
CA GLY A 675 -11.66 18.30 8.92
C GLY A 675 -10.31 18.16 8.22
N GLN A 676 -9.70 19.24 7.74
CA GLN A 676 -8.40 19.22 7.07
C GLN A 676 -7.24 19.15 8.08
N ASP A 677 -6.28 18.27 7.81
CA ASP A 677 -5.07 18.09 8.63
C ASP A 677 -4.00 19.12 8.26
N SER A 678 -3.27 19.62 9.25
CA SER A 678 -2.12 20.52 9.09
C SER A 678 -1.01 20.11 10.04
N LEU A 679 0.22 19.98 9.54
CA LEU A 679 1.38 19.66 10.36
C LEU A 679 1.62 20.78 11.40
N LEU A 680 1.71 20.40 12.68
CA LEU A 680 1.98 21.31 13.80
C LEU A 680 3.38 21.12 14.38
N ILE A 681 3.83 19.86 14.50
CA ILE A 681 5.16 19.50 14.97
C ILE A 681 5.66 18.34 14.11
N GLU A 682 6.82 18.52 13.51
CA GLU A 682 7.60 17.46 12.87
C GLU A 682 8.61 16.91 13.89
N ASP A 683 8.82 15.60 13.89
CA ASP A 683 9.79 14.92 14.77
C ASP A 683 9.63 15.25 16.27
N VAL A 684 8.44 14.95 16.79
CA VAL A 684 8.10 15.07 18.21
C VAL A 684 9.07 14.24 19.05
N ALA A 685 9.74 14.90 19.99
CA ALA A 685 10.63 14.23 20.91
C ALA A 685 9.91 13.21 21.79
N VAL A 686 10.55 12.05 21.95
CA VAL A 686 10.20 11.04 22.96
C VAL A 686 10.21 11.66 24.36
N GLY A 687 9.26 11.26 25.19
CA GLY A 687 8.99 11.84 26.50
C GLY A 687 7.74 12.72 26.46
N THR A 688 7.73 13.77 27.29
CA THR A 688 6.58 14.68 27.40
C THR A 688 6.81 15.95 26.60
N THR A 689 5.90 16.26 25.68
CA THR A 689 5.84 17.49 24.90
C THR A 689 4.56 18.24 25.23
N SER A 690 4.67 19.51 25.65
CA SER A 690 3.48 20.29 26.00
C SER A 690 2.75 20.81 24.77
N LEU A 691 1.44 20.63 24.75
CA LEU A 691 0.54 21.06 23.68
C LEU A 691 -0.25 22.33 24.03
N SER A 692 -0.06 22.87 25.24
CA SER A 692 -0.75 24.07 25.75
C SER A 692 -0.58 25.33 24.89
N ALA A 693 0.38 25.36 23.96
CA ALA A 693 0.56 26.45 23.01
C ALA A 693 -0.48 26.46 21.86
N TYR A 694 -1.15 25.32 21.61
CA TYR A 694 -2.11 25.19 20.52
C TYR A 694 -3.52 25.52 21.01
N ASN A 695 -4.19 26.44 20.30
CA ASN A 695 -5.54 26.87 20.65
C ASN A 695 -6.58 25.83 20.20
N ALA A 696 -7.30 25.22 21.14
CA ALA A 696 -8.31 24.21 20.84
C ALA A 696 -9.53 24.74 20.05
N ALA A 697 -9.80 26.05 20.07
CA ALA A 697 -10.82 26.64 19.19
C ALA A 697 -10.39 26.67 17.71
N GLN A 698 -9.08 26.70 17.45
CA GLN A 698 -8.53 26.62 16.09
C GLN A 698 -8.30 25.16 15.68
N TRP A 699 -7.80 24.35 16.61
CA TRP A 699 -7.46 22.94 16.42
C TRP A 699 -8.27 22.10 17.42
N PRO A 700 -9.58 21.92 17.19
CA PRO A 700 -10.43 21.17 18.11
C PRO A 700 -10.00 19.71 18.22
N ASN A 701 -9.39 19.15 17.17
CA ASN A 701 -8.84 17.79 17.18
C ASN A 701 -7.37 17.79 16.73
N MET A 702 -6.67 16.70 17.06
CA MET A 702 -5.30 16.41 16.60
C MET A 702 -5.20 14.99 16.03
N ARG A 703 -4.10 14.70 15.32
CA ARG A 703 -3.69 13.35 14.91
C ARG A 703 -2.20 13.17 15.11
N LEU A 704 -1.79 11.93 15.37
CA LEU A 704 -0.40 11.50 15.41
C LEU A 704 -0.08 10.62 14.21
N ARG A 705 1.13 10.75 13.69
CA ARG A 705 1.69 9.80 12.71
C ARG A 705 3.04 9.33 13.22
N VAL A 706 3.31 8.03 13.12
CA VAL A 706 4.64 7.48 13.35
C VAL A 706 5.16 6.83 12.07
N HIS A 707 6.38 7.17 11.70
CA HIS A 707 7.15 6.55 10.63
C HIS A 707 8.19 5.62 11.26
N LEU A 708 8.24 4.38 10.78
CA LEU A 708 9.10 3.30 11.28
C LEU A 708 10.00 2.83 10.14
N GLN A 709 11.31 2.72 10.36
CA GLN A 709 12.28 2.27 9.36
C GLN A 709 13.37 1.39 9.99
N ASP A 710 13.78 0.33 9.31
CA ASP A 710 14.96 -0.49 9.61
C ASP A 710 15.47 -1.14 8.31
N GLU A 711 16.71 -0.81 7.92
CA GLU A 711 17.33 -1.27 6.67
C GLU A 711 18.25 -2.47 6.86
N THR A 712 18.55 -2.90 8.09
CA THR A 712 19.50 -3.98 8.38
C THR A 712 18.80 -5.25 8.82
N ASP A 713 17.98 -5.15 9.87
CA ASP A 713 17.36 -6.30 10.52
C ASP A 713 15.93 -6.58 10.01
N PHE A 714 15.33 -5.61 9.28
CA PHE A 714 13.97 -5.66 8.72
C PHE A 714 12.91 -5.94 9.79
N THR A 715 13.15 -5.40 10.97
CA THR A 715 12.29 -5.49 12.12
C THR A 715 11.82 -4.08 12.46
N PRO A 716 10.54 -3.74 12.18
CA PRO A 716 10.06 -2.42 12.50
C PRO A 716 10.26 -2.15 14.00
N PRO A 717 10.76 -0.95 14.37
CA PRO A 717 10.94 -0.60 15.76
C PRO A 717 9.67 -0.79 16.59
N SER A 718 9.80 -1.33 17.81
CA SER A 718 8.63 -1.66 18.63
C SER A 718 8.01 -0.41 19.25
N PHE A 719 6.97 0.11 18.61
CA PHE A 719 6.10 1.15 19.12
C PHE A 719 4.79 0.55 19.68
N ARG A 720 4.40 0.95 20.90
CA ARG A 720 3.31 0.28 21.65
C ARG A 720 2.27 1.19 22.27
N GLU A 721 2.61 2.43 22.58
CA GLU A 721 1.67 3.32 23.25
C GLU A 721 1.97 4.79 23.01
N TRP A 722 0.94 5.62 23.08
CA TRP A 722 1.04 7.09 23.13
C TRP A 722 -0.15 7.66 23.88
N TRP A 723 0.03 8.87 24.42
CA TRP A 723 -0.93 9.49 25.31
C TRP A 723 -1.04 10.98 24.99
N VAL A 724 -2.25 11.49 24.98
CA VAL A 724 -2.52 12.92 24.85
C VAL A 724 -3.47 13.33 25.96
N SER A 725 -3.02 14.17 26.87
CA SER A 725 -3.89 14.75 27.89
C SER A 725 -4.61 15.99 27.36
N TYR A 726 -5.90 16.11 27.65
CA TYR A 726 -6.71 17.27 27.31
C TYR A 726 -7.96 17.33 28.18
N THR A 727 -8.63 18.47 28.16
CA THR A 727 -9.96 18.65 28.75
C THR A 727 -11.02 18.50 27.67
N ALA A 728 -11.83 17.45 27.73
CA ALA A 728 -12.96 17.26 26.83
C ALA A 728 -14.04 18.34 27.04
N PRO A 729 -14.82 18.71 26.01
CA PRO A 729 -16.00 19.55 26.21
C PRO A 729 -17.04 18.86 27.11
N PRO A 730 -17.90 19.63 27.80
CA PRO A 730 -19.02 19.05 28.53
C PRO A 730 -20.02 18.40 27.57
N GLU A 731 -20.52 17.23 27.94
CA GLU A 731 -21.50 16.44 27.17
C GLU A 731 -22.84 16.39 27.90
N GLY A 732 -23.94 16.56 27.15
CA GLY A 732 -25.28 16.61 27.74
C GLY A 732 -26.37 16.04 26.85
N ILE A 733 -27.29 15.30 27.47
CA ILE A 733 -28.39 14.62 26.79
C ILE A 733 -29.70 15.34 27.08
N LEU A 734 -30.42 15.68 26.02
CA LEU A 734 -31.80 16.15 26.09
C LEU A 734 -32.78 14.98 26.10
N LEU A 735 -33.62 14.88 27.12
CA LEU A 735 -34.59 13.80 27.29
C LEU A 735 -35.99 14.36 27.58
N PRO A 736 -37.06 13.68 27.12
CA PRO A 736 -38.40 13.98 27.61
C PRO A 736 -38.51 13.61 29.10
N ALA A 737 -39.06 14.50 29.93
CA ALA A 737 -39.18 14.25 31.37
C ALA A 737 -40.35 13.28 31.72
N ALA A 738 -41.18 12.96 30.74
CA ALA A 738 -42.26 11.98 30.83
C ALA A 738 -42.48 11.28 29.49
N THR A 739 -43.08 10.08 29.51
CA THR A 739 -43.45 9.36 28.30
C THR A 739 -44.33 10.22 27.39
N VAL A 740 -43.92 10.42 26.14
CA VAL A 740 -44.64 11.24 25.17
C VAL A 740 -45.80 10.42 24.60
N GLU A 741 -46.98 10.56 25.18
CA GLU A 741 -48.21 9.98 24.64
C GLU A 741 -48.86 10.91 23.60
N THR A 742 -49.65 10.35 22.68
CA THR A 742 -50.51 11.18 21.81
C THR A 742 -51.58 11.87 22.65
N ILE A 743 -51.41 13.17 22.88
CA ILE A 743 -52.36 13.96 23.67
C ILE A 743 -53.46 14.49 22.75
N ARG A 744 -54.73 14.25 23.11
CA ARG A 744 -55.88 14.89 22.47
C ARG A 744 -56.35 16.04 23.34
N VAL A 745 -56.25 17.25 22.81
CA VAL A 745 -56.65 18.47 23.50
C VAL A 745 -57.74 19.23 22.74
N GLN A 746 -58.51 20.03 23.45
CA GLN A 746 -59.49 20.93 22.83
C GLN A 746 -58.80 22.19 22.29
N GLU A 747 -59.38 22.81 21.26
CA GLU A 747 -58.87 24.06 20.71
C GLU A 747 -58.82 25.14 21.81
N GLY A 748 -57.64 25.73 22.04
CA GLY A 748 -57.38 26.73 23.08
C GLY A 748 -56.86 26.18 24.42
N GLU A 749 -56.74 24.86 24.56
CA GLU A 749 -56.12 24.22 25.73
C GLU A 749 -54.59 24.33 25.67
N THR A 750 -53.96 24.70 26.79
CA THR A 750 -52.50 24.81 26.88
C THR A 750 -51.90 23.46 27.21
N VAL A 751 -50.90 23.04 26.43
CA VAL A 751 -50.15 21.79 26.64
C VAL A 751 -48.71 22.14 26.97
N ALA A 752 -48.17 21.49 28.00
CA ALA A 752 -46.76 21.57 28.35
C ALA A 752 -46.09 20.22 28.05
N PHE A 753 -44.94 20.25 27.41
CA PHE A 753 -44.09 19.09 27.15
C PHE A 753 -42.82 19.28 27.97
N PRO A 754 -42.71 18.64 29.14
CA PRO A 754 -41.56 18.85 30.01
C PRO A 754 -40.34 18.11 29.46
N PHE A 755 -39.20 18.80 29.41
CA PHE A 755 -37.92 18.22 29.04
C PHE A 755 -36.94 18.31 30.20
N GLN A 756 -35.95 17.43 30.17
CA GLN A 756 -34.80 17.48 31.05
C GLN A 756 -33.52 17.45 30.21
N PHE A 757 -32.55 18.29 30.57
CA PHE A 757 -31.22 18.27 30.00
C PHE A 757 -30.26 17.80 31.09
N VAL A 758 -29.58 16.69 30.85
CA VAL A 758 -28.70 16.02 31.81
C VAL A 758 -27.26 16.25 31.37
N ASN A 759 -26.42 16.84 32.23
CA ASN A 759 -24.97 16.83 32.00
C ASN A 759 -24.46 15.44 32.36
N VAL A 760 -24.10 14.65 31.35
CA VAL A 760 -23.63 13.27 31.54
C VAL A 760 -22.12 13.18 31.69
N SER A 761 -21.41 14.25 31.33
CA SER A 761 -19.96 14.34 31.48
C SER A 761 -19.52 14.63 32.92
N ASN A 762 -18.22 14.50 33.14
CA ASN A 762 -17.55 14.93 34.37
C ASN A 762 -17.06 16.40 34.32
N VAL A 763 -17.48 17.17 33.31
CA VAL A 763 -17.08 18.58 33.09
C VAL A 763 -18.29 19.49 33.24
N ASP A 764 -18.12 20.63 33.92
CA ASP A 764 -19.18 21.63 34.06
C ASP A 764 -19.45 22.34 32.74
N PHE A 765 -20.73 22.62 32.42
CA PHE A 765 -21.04 23.56 31.35
C PHE A 765 -20.60 24.98 31.76
N PRO A 766 -19.75 25.67 30.97
CA PRO A 766 -19.09 26.91 31.39
C PRO A 766 -20.04 28.12 31.47
N GLY A 767 -21.26 28.01 30.93
CA GLY A 767 -22.24 29.07 30.90
C GLY A 767 -23.66 28.56 30.65
N PRO A 768 -24.65 29.46 30.68
CA PRO A 768 -26.03 29.12 30.36
C PRO A 768 -26.17 28.56 28.94
N LEU A 769 -27.06 27.59 28.77
CA LEU A 769 -27.30 26.94 27.49
C LEU A 769 -28.55 27.53 26.85
N GLN A 770 -28.44 27.90 25.59
CA GLN A 770 -29.58 28.36 24.80
C GLN A 770 -30.35 27.15 24.28
N VAL A 771 -31.65 27.13 24.52
CA VAL A 771 -32.55 26.09 24.04
C VAL A 771 -33.44 26.69 22.97
N SER A 772 -33.34 26.20 21.74
CA SER A 772 -34.25 26.56 20.65
C SER A 772 -35.14 25.38 20.29
N TYR A 773 -36.45 25.60 20.15
CA TYR A 773 -37.39 24.57 19.74
C TYR A 773 -38.43 25.12 18.77
N ASN A 774 -38.95 24.25 17.90
CA ASN A 774 -39.92 24.62 16.88
C ASN A 774 -41.10 23.66 16.90
N VAL A 775 -42.31 24.19 17.05
CA VAL A 775 -43.54 23.40 16.97
C VAL A 775 -44.09 23.46 15.56
N THR A 776 -44.20 22.31 14.90
CA THR A 776 -44.74 22.19 13.54
C THR A 776 -46.16 21.64 13.56
N ASN A 777 -47.11 22.38 13.01
CA ASN A 777 -48.46 21.87 12.76
C ASN A 777 -48.44 21.03 11.47
N GLN A 778 -48.65 19.71 11.59
CA GLN A 778 -48.59 18.81 10.43
C GLN A 778 -49.65 19.07 9.37
N ALA A 779 -50.81 19.63 9.72
CA ALA A 779 -51.90 19.90 8.78
C ALA A 779 -51.69 21.19 7.98
N SER A 780 -51.28 22.27 8.64
CA SER A 780 -51.03 23.57 7.98
C SER A 780 -49.59 23.75 7.50
N ARG A 781 -48.67 22.87 7.91
CA ARG A 781 -47.21 23.02 7.81
C ARG A 781 -46.67 24.32 8.44
N GLY A 782 -47.48 24.98 9.27
CA GLY A 782 -47.06 26.18 9.98
C GLY A 782 -46.09 25.84 11.11
N GLN A 783 -45.03 26.63 11.24
CA GLN A 783 -44.01 26.51 12.28
C GLN A 783 -44.15 27.64 13.30
N SER A 784 -43.87 27.35 14.57
CA SER A 784 -43.87 28.30 15.68
C SER A 784 -42.55 28.16 16.45
N PRO A 785 -41.51 28.91 16.06
CA PRO A 785 -40.22 28.86 16.73
C PRO A 785 -40.29 29.55 18.09
N SER A 786 -39.52 29.02 19.04
CA SER A 786 -39.38 29.57 20.38
C SER A 786 -37.96 29.30 20.89
N SER A 787 -37.55 30.07 21.89
CA SER A 787 -36.23 29.92 22.51
C SER A 787 -36.29 30.27 23.99
N GLY A 788 -35.44 29.63 24.78
CA GLY A 788 -35.23 29.89 26.19
C GLY A 788 -33.78 29.66 26.58
N GLU A 789 -33.50 29.79 27.87
CA GLU A 789 -32.16 29.60 28.43
C GLU A 789 -32.26 28.73 29.67
N ILE A 790 -31.38 27.73 29.77
CA ILE A 790 -31.16 26.95 31.00
C ILE A 790 -29.85 27.42 31.65
N ALA A 791 -29.82 27.45 32.97
CA ALA A 791 -28.62 27.87 33.70
C ALA A 791 -27.44 26.94 33.40
N ALA A 792 -26.22 27.43 33.64
CA ALA A 792 -25.01 26.61 33.58
C ALA A 792 -25.19 25.37 34.47
N LEU A 793 -24.87 24.20 33.91
CA LEU A 793 -25.18 22.91 34.52
C LEU A 793 -23.90 22.23 35.01
N PRO A 794 -23.74 22.02 36.33
CA PRO A 794 -22.62 21.27 36.87
C PRO A 794 -22.55 19.83 36.34
N ALA A 795 -21.37 19.22 36.40
CA ALA A 795 -21.16 17.81 36.07
C ALA A 795 -22.15 16.90 36.82
N GLY A 796 -22.82 16.02 36.07
CA GLY A 796 -23.84 15.09 36.61
C GLY A 796 -25.19 15.73 36.99
N ASP A 797 -25.37 17.04 36.85
CA ASP A 797 -26.61 17.72 37.24
C ASP A 797 -27.68 17.68 36.12
N THR A 798 -28.93 18.00 36.45
CA THR A 798 -30.07 17.97 35.51
C THR A 798 -30.90 19.25 35.58
N ALA A 799 -31.10 19.90 34.43
CA ALA A 799 -32.01 21.02 34.28
C ALA A 799 -33.37 20.56 33.74
N PHE A 800 -34.46 21.00 34.36
CA PHE A 800 -35.84 20.76 33.89
C PHE A 800 -36.43 22.05 33.34
N PHE A 801 -37.10 21.98 32.19
CA PHE A 801 -37.72 23.13 31.54
C PHE A 801 -38.99 22.81 30.75
#